data_AF-G4YZ53-F1
#
_entry.id   AF-G4YZ53-F1
#
_cell.length_a   1.000
_cell.length_b   1.000
_cell.length_c   1.000
_cell.angle_alpha   90.00
_cell.angle_beta   90.00
_cell.angle_gamma   90.00
#
_symmetry.space_group_name_H-M   'P 1'
#
loop_
_entity.id
_entity.type
_entity.pdbx_description
1 polymer ?
#
loop_
_entity_poly.entity_id
_entity_poly.type
_entity_poly.pdbx_seq_one_letter_code
_entity_poly.pdbx_strand_id
1 'polypeptide(L)'
;MTRSWAWLGAACACVCVALAAALSPGFNDPMPYYTFPLLEILHPLNGLLLAQTELQVEIEVRGELLGGGLHRSRVCVLMQPAYVPPDVVLDPGAAELDESCFDQSLNYTTFHVAGLVPGLSYALTVGLENDGNMVALSTRTFSVGSILLPGVDGRLSVDDALEAGARLHNARDRVTASRIYRYVLEIFPDHPQAQHLLGLALYQDGESEQALSYLRRAVQANESEENFHNSLGICLKSLGRVDEAIRHYRRALELNPMEVQASINLGDAMQSQGKWEEALKEYSKPGKAENLAKDATGRMCELIRVTDGWYHADRCLNEALERWPDEPVFHNDRGNLLANAGQFETALDEYQRSSSLGLLAGMLNLADTLEALGETQKCIDMYDQILGKDFDDRFHPRTRIMVMRATVLPRVLPSTQKEIDDSRDRFEREVEALLHNLDSLDKTEVDPNRVSISTAITLTAHNRNNRELKSAMGYLYWQLLYQRQIMREDYVASYGIVPLPYTQRSEDISRPAIGPRRLRVGFVSRYIFNSAVGLYMSELIPMFNREKYEIIVFAISQSKSMKVVKEVEAITETIVALPKDVRIAREEIRAWNMDVIIYPELGMDKTTYFVSLDRLAKVQAVWWGNADTSGVPTMDYYLTSEHEHENSNSHYSEAVYQFR
;
A
#
# COMPACT_ATOMS: atom_id res chain seq x y z
N MET A 1 47.42 -41.15 -37.22
CA MET A 1 48.77 -40.93 -36.66
C MET A 1 48.59 -40.50 -35.20
N THR A 2 48.43 -41.46 -34.26
CA THR A 2 49.48 -42.02 -33.38
C THR A 2 50.15 -40.95 -32.50
N ARG A 3 50.19 -40.99 -31.17
CA ARG A 3 49.80 -41.96 -30.11
C ARG A 3 49.64 -41.20 -28.77
N SER A 4 49.05 -41.88 -27.79
CA SER A 4 48.94 -41.52 -26.38
C SER A 4 50.29 -41.29 -25.67
N TRP A 5 50.27 -40.70 -24.46
CA TRP A 5 50.57 -41.37 -23.18
C TRP A 5 50.25 -40.45 -21.98
N ALA A 6 49.93 -41.10 -20.87
CA ALA A 6 49.44 -40.58 -19.60
C ALA A 6 50.55 -40.54 -18.54
N TRP A 7 50.36 -39.70 -17.50
CA TRP A 7 50.83 -39.83 -16.11
C TRP A 7 52.32 -40.11 -15.81
N LEU A 8 53.00 -39.14 -15.15
CA LEU A 8 53.88 -39.30 -13.96
C LEU A 8 54.66 -38.00 -13.70
N GLY A 9 54.73 -37.54 -12.43
CA GLY A 9 55.74 -36.57 -12.03
C GLY A 9 55.34 -35.58 -10.92
N ALA A 10 54.98 -36.07 -9.74
CA ALA A 10 55.16 -35.29 -8.52
C ALA A 10 56.67 -35.13 -8.25
N ALA A 11 57.13 -33.90 -8.03
CA ALA A 11 58.38 -33.47 -7.38
C ALA A 11 58.96 -32.24 -8.10
N CYS A 12 58.75 -31.05 -7.53
CA CYS A 12 59.75 -29.97 -7.49
C CYS A 12 59.20 -28.80 -6.65
N ALA A 13 58.92 -29.07 -5.38
CA ALA A 13 59.08 -28.08 -4.32
C ALA A 13 60.47 -28.33 -3.71
N CYS A 14 61.12 -27.28 -3.22
CA CYS A 14 62.45 -27.27 -2.58
C CYS A 14 63.68 -27.20 -3.49
N VAL A 15 63.90 -26.09 -4.21
CA VAL A 15 65.25 -25.50 -4.34
C VAL A 15 65.09 -24.00 -4.63
N CYS A 16 65.07 -23.14 -3.60
CA CYS A 16 65.47 -21.72 -3.71
C CYS A 16 65.60 -20.97 -2.36
N VAL A 17 65.64 -21.66 -1.22
CA VAL A 17 65.97 -21.04 0.09
C VAL A 17 67.14 -21.79 0.75
N ALA A 18 68.22 -21.99 -0.01
CA ALA A 18 69.42 -22.65 0.50
C ALA A 18 70.67 -21.94 0.01
N LEU A 19 70.93 -20.71 0.51
CA LEU A 19 72.28 -20.13 0.51
C LEU A 19 72.49 -18.89 1.40
N ALA A 20 71.62 -18.62 2.39
CA ALA A 20 71.83 -17.52 3.35
C ALA A 20 71.60 -17.92 4.83
N ALA A 21 71.79 -19.19 5.18
CA ALA A 21 71.69 -19.69 6.55
C ALA A 21 72.92 -20.51 6.95
N ALA A 22 74.11 -19.98 6.68
CA ALA A 22 75.36 -20.50 7.22
C ALA A 22 76.17 -19.29 7.69
N LEU A 23 75.91 -18.88 8.95
CA LEU A 23 76.79 -18.15 9.88
C LEU A 23 75.93 -17.49 10.99
N SER A 24 75.27 -18.30 11.82
CA SER A 24 74.90 -17.90 13.18
C SER A 24 75.07 -19.10 14.11
N PRO A 25 75.80 -18.97 15.23
CA PRO A 25 75.95 -20.05 16.19
C PRO A 25 74.80 -19.99 17.21
N GLY A 26 73.96 -21.02 17.24
CA GLY A 26 73.10 -21.31 18.39
C GLY A 26 71.65 -21.63 18.07
N PHE A 27 71.37 -22.85 17.57
CA PHE A 27 70.07 -23.50 17.73
C PHE A 27 70.30 -25.01 17.77
N ASN A 28 70.56 -25.54 18.96
CA ASN A 28 70.54 -26.96 19.27
C ASN A 28 69.52 -27.18 20.40
N ASP A 29 68.24 -27.09 20.06
CA ASP A 29 67.15 -27.79 20.76
C ASP A 29 66.00 -28.01 19.76
N PRO A 30 65.48 -29.24 19.59
CA PRO A 30 64.31 -29.47 18.76
C PRO A 30 63.09 -28.83 19.41
N MET A 31 62.41 -27.91 18.72
CA MET A 31 61.14 -27.33 19.18
C MET A 31 60.14 -28.44 19.53
N PRO A 32 59.42 -28.36 20.67
CA PRO A 32 58.33 -29.27 20.96
C PRO A 32 57.26 -29.16 19.86
N TYR A 33 56.84 -30.30 19.31
CA TYR A 33 55.63 -30.35 18.48
C TYR A 33 54.42 -30.05 19.36
N TYR A 34 54.02 -28.78 19.44
CA TYR A 34 52.76 -28.40 20.03
C TYR A 34 51.62 -28.84 19.11
N THR A 35 50.63 -29.55 19.65
CA THR A 35 49.42 -29.98 18.92
C THR A 35 48.52 -28.80 18.51
N PHE A 36 48.80 -27.60 19.02
CA PHE A 36 48.06 -26.36 18.76
C PHE A 36 49.02 -25.19 18.54
N PRO A 37 48.69 -24.22 17.66
CA PRO A 37 49.55 -23.07 17.38
C PRO A 37 49.66 -22.13 18.59
N LEU A 38 50.85 -21.56 18.79
CA LEU A 38 51.16 -20.62 19.87
C LEU A 38 50.45 -19.26 19.70
N LEU A 39 50.17 -18.90 18.45
CA LEU A 39 49.56 -17.65 18.00
C LEU A 39 48.51 -18.00 16.95
N GLU A 40 47.29 -17.47 17.10
CA GLU A 40 46.19 -17.71 16.17
C GLU A 40 45.43 -16.41 15.86
N ILE A 41 45.16 -16.18 14.57
CA ILE A 41 44.20 -15.16 14.14
C ILE A 41 42.81 -15.82 14.12
N LEU A 42 41.94 -15.36 15.02
CA LEU A 42 40.56 -15.82 15.17
C LEU A 42 39.64 -15.14 14.14
N HIS A 43 39.86 -13.84 13.91
CA HIS A 43 39.16 -13.07 12.89
C HIS A 43 40.15 -12.11 12.20
N PRO A 44 40.14 -11.98 10.86
CA PRO A 44 39.24 -12.63 9.89
C PRO A 44 39.61 -14.10 9.61
N LEU A 45 38.62 -14.86 9.15
CA LEU A 45 38.85 -16.22 8.64
C LEU A 45 39.41 -16.19 7.20
N ASN A 46 40.08 -17.26 6.80
CA ASN A 46 40.56 -17.39 5.42
C ASN A 46 39.40 -17.40 4.42
N GLY A 47 39.48 -16.53 3.42
CA GLY A 47 38.45 -16.37 2.39
C GLY A 47 37.24 -15.55 2.83
N LEU A 48 37.31 -14.88 3.99
CA LEU A 48 36.24 -13.97 4.41
C LEU A 48 36.05 -12.85 3.39
N LEU A 49 34.80 -12.61 3.00
CA LEU A 49 34.40 -11.48 2.16
C LEU A 49 33.71 -10.43 3.04
N LEU A 50 34.36 -9.29 3.22
CA LEU A 50 33.83 -8.18 4.01
C LEU A 50 32.89 -7.33 3.16
N ALA A 51 31.70 -7.02 3.69
CA ALA A 51 30.80 -6.03 3.07
C ALA A 51 31.25 -4.59 3.35
N GLN A 52 31.94 -4.37 4.46
CA GLN A 52 32.37 -3.07 4.95
C GLN A 52 33.85 -2.82 4.64
N THR A 53 34.26 -1.55 4.69
CA THR A 53 35.65 -1.09 4.52
C THR A 53 36.43 -1.04 5.83
N GLU A 54 35.91 -1.71 6.86
CA GLU A 54 36.48 -1.81 8.19
C GLU A 54 36.53 -3.28 8.64
N LEU A 55 37.51 -3.62 9.47
CA LEU A 55 37.73 -4.97 9.97
C LEU A 55 38.21 -4.92 11.43
N GLN A 56 37.50 -5.63 12.30
CA GLN A 56 38.00 -5.99 13.62
C GLN A 56 38.88 -7.23 13.50
N VAL A 57 40.14 -7.13 13.88
CA VAL A 57 41.07 -8.27 13.93
C VAL A 57 41.13 -8.78 15.36
N GLU A 58 40.99 -10.09 15.51
CA GLU A 58 41.02 -10.78 16.80
C GLU A 58 42.12 -11.83 16.81
N ILE A 59 43.02 -11.71 17.77
CA ILE A 59 44.20 -12.57 17.91
C ILE A 59 44.23 -13.16 19.30
N GLU A 60 44.56 -14.44 19.35
CA GLU A 60 44.84 -15.17 20.57
C GLU A 60 46.32 -15.58 20.61
N VAL A 61 46.98 -15.30 21.73
CA VAL A 61 48.30 -15.83 22.07
C VAL A 61 48.18 -16.73 23.29
N ARG A 62 48.54 -18.00 23.13
CA ARG A 62 48.31 -19.02 24.17
C ARG A 62 49.46 -19.05 25.17
N GLY A 63 49.28 -18.28 26.25
CA GLY A 63 50.28 -18.09 27.30
C GLY A 63 50.74 -19.36 28.03
N GLU A 64 49.91 -20.41 28.08
CA GLU A 64 50.19 -21.67 28.78
C GLU A 64 51.34 -22.49 28.15
N LEU A 65 51.66 -22.22 26.87
CA LEU A 65 52.75 -22.87 26.13
C LEU A 65 54.06 -22.04 26.19
N LEU A 66 54.03 -20.86 26.82
CA LEU A 66 55.17 -19.94 26.98
C LEU A 66 55.97 -20.28 28.24
N GLY A 67 56.59 -21.48 28.30
CA GLY A 67 57.49 -21.83 29.41
C GLY A 67 58.73 -20.94 29.49
N GLY A 68 58.89 -20.17 30.58
CA GLY A 68 60.16 -19.68 31.16
C GLY A 68 61.12 -18.79 30.35
N GLY A 69 60.87 -18.47 29.07
CA GLY A 69 61.86 -17.77 28.22
C GLY A 69 61.35 -16.66 27.31
N LEU A 70 60.05 -16.34 27.34
CA LEU A 70 59.36 -15.44 26.39
C LEU A 70 58.86 -14.13 27.02
N HIS A 71 59.50 -13.68 28.10
CA HIS A 71 59.08 -12.53 28.91
C HIS A 71 59.16 -11.15 28.22
N ARG A 72 59.72 -11.08 27.00
CA ARG A 72 59.83 -9.86 26.17
C ARG A 72 59.28 -10.07 24.76
N SER A 73 58.20 -10.83 24.65
CA SER A 73 57.58 -11.09 23.36
C SER A 73 56.76 -9.90 22.87
N ARG A 74 56.82 -9.61 21.57
CA ARG A 74 56.03 -8.59 20.88
C ARG A 74 55.15 -9.23 19.81
N VAL A 75 53.94 -8.71 19.65
CA VAL A 75 53.06 -9.08 18.54
C VAL A 75 53.26 -8.07 17.41
N CYS A 76 53.80 -8.55 16.29
CA CYS A 76 54.00 -7.75 15.08
C CYS A 76 52.90 -8.06 14.07
N VAL A 77 52.25 -7.02 13.56
CA VAL A 77 51.18 -7.13 12.57
C VAL A 77 51.64 -6.50 11.27
N LEU A 78 51.50 -7.24 10.18
CA LEU A 78 51.74 -6.79 8.83
C LEU A 78 50.50 -7.08 7.98
N MET A 79 49.94 -6.06 7.35
CA MET A 79 48.85 -6.23 6.40
C MET A 79 49.23 -5.63 5.05
N GLN A 80 49.13 -6.45 3.99
CA GLN A 80 49.53 -6.07 2.65
C GLN A 80 48.52 -6.56 1.61
N PRO A 81 48.43 -5.93 0.42
CA PRO A 81 47.56 -6.39 -0.65
C PRO A 81 48.04 -7.76 -1.16
N ALA A 82 47.19 -8.77 -1.07
CA ALA A 82 47.42 -10.11 -1.62
C ALA A 82 47.04 -10.18 -3.11
N TYR A 83 46.00 -9.45 -3.50
CA TYR A 83 45.56 -9.33 -4.89
C TYR A 83 44.93 -7.96 -5.13
N VAL A 84 45.39 -7.30 -6.19
CA VAL A 84 44.90 -6.01 -6.66
C VAL A 84 44.26 -6.23 -8.03
N PRO A 85 42.94 -6.02 -8.17
CA PRO A 85 42.29 -6.11 -9.47
C PRO A 85 42.87 -5.11 -10.49
N PRO A 86 42.91 -5.43 -11.80
CA PRO A 86 43.48 -4.54 -12.82
C PRO A 86 42.81 -3.17 -12.91
N ASP A 87 41.56 -3.09 -12.47
CA ASP A 87 40.72 -1.90 -12.47
C ASP A 87 40.85 -1.04 -11.21
N VAL A 88 41.74 -1.41 -10.27
CA VAL A 88 41.98 -0.65 -9.05
C VAL A 88 43.34 0.05 -9.10
N VAL A 89 43.31 1.38 -9.00
CA VAL A 89 44.52 2.22 -8.90
C VAL A 89 44.80 2.50 -7.43
N LEU A 90 45.94 2.01 -6.93
CA LEU A 90 46.37 2.26 -5.55
C LEU A 90 47.26 3.49 -5.48
N ASP A 91 46.98 4.37 -4.52
CA ASP A 91 47.89 5.45 -4.18
C ASP A 91 49.17 4.85 -3.55
N PRO A 92 50.39 5.32 -3.89
CA PRO A 92 51.64 4.69 -3.46
C PRO A 92 51.88 4.59 -1.95
N GLY A 93 51.04 5.22 -1.12
CA GLY A 93 51.08 5.13 0.35
C GLY A 93 49.80 4.59 1.01
N ALA A 94 48.78 4.21 0.24
CA ALA A 94 47.49 3.74 0.77
C ALA A 94 47.41 2.22 0.94
N ALA A 95 48.37 1.49 0.36
CA ALA A 95 48.32 0.03 0.24
C ALA A 95 49.25 -0.73 1.20
N GLU A 96 50.29 -0.09 1.72
CA GLU A 96 51.21 -0.69 2.70
C GLU A 96 50.88 -0.10 4.09
N LEU A 97 50.30 -0.93 4.97
CA LEU A 97 50.22 -0.57 6.38
C LEU A 97 51.54 -0.98 7.05
N ASP A 98 52.21 0.00 7.65
CA ASP A 98 53.49 -0.14 8.36
C ASP A 98 53.44 -1.30 9.37
N GLU A 99 54.50 -2.11 9.38
CA GLU A 99 54.70 -3.18 10.35
C GLU A 99 54.62 -2.60 11.77
N SER A 100 53.57 -2.98 12.49
CA SER A 100 53.29 -2.44 13.82
C SER A 100 53.52 -3.53 14.86
N CYS A 101 54.54 -3.34 15.70
CA CYS A 101 54.87 -4.26 16.79
C CYS A 101 54.45 -3.68 18.14
N PHE A 102 53.76 -4.50 18.93
CA PHE A 102 53.24 -4.12 20.25
C PHE A 102 53.76 -5.07 21.33
N ASP A 103 54.05 -4.56 22.52
CA ASP A 103 54.44 -5.39 23.66
C ASP A 103 53.28 -6.31 24.05
N GLN A 104 53.55 -7.61 24.15
CA GLN A 104 52.53 -8.59 24.49
C GLN A 104 52.18 -8.49 25.99
N SER A 105 51.04 -7.84 26.30
CA SER A 105 50.54 -7.69 27.67
C SER A 105 49.32 -8.56 28.00
N LEU A 106 48.61 -9.07 26.99
CA LEU A 106 47.38 -9.86 27.12
C LEU A 106 47.42 -11.11 26.21
N ASN A 107 46.73 -12.18 26.63
CA ASN A 107 46.57 -13.40 25.82
C ASN A 107 45.58 -13.21 24.66
N TYR A 108 44.78 -12.13 24.68
CA TYR A 108 43.80 -11.82 23.66
C TYR A 108 43.93 -10.36 23.29
N THR A 109 44.02 -10.05 22.00
CA THR A 109 44.16 -8.69 21.50
C THR A 109 43.22 -8.46 20.33
N THR A 110 42.50 -7.34 20.39
CA THR A 110 41.62 -6.89 19.33
C THR A 110 42.11 -5.53 18.83
N PHE A 111 42.18 -5.36 17.50
CA PHE A 111 42.41 -4.05 16.91
C PHE A 111 41.47 -3.81 15.74
N HIS A 112 41.25 -2.53 15.44
CA HIS A 112 40.33 -2.09 14.40
C HIS A 112 41.13 -1.53 13.23
N VAL A 113 40.85 -2.04 12.04
CA VAL A 113 41.44 -1.60 10.78
C VAL A 113 40.36 -0.89 9.99
N ALA A 114 40.60 0.35 9.61
CA ALA A 114 39.68 1.15 8.78
C ALA A 114 40.36 1.58 7.48
N GLY A 115 39.57 2.03 6.51
CA GLY A 115 40.07 2.52 5.22
C GLY A 115 40.49 1.40 4.26
N LEU A 116 39.91 0.20 4.39
CA LEU A 116 40.14 -0.88 3.44
C LEU A 116 39.54 -0.53 2.08
N VAL A 117 40.26 -0.85 1.00
CA VAL A 117 39.84 -0.46 -0.36
C VAL A 117 38.89 -1.52 -0.95
N PRO A 118 37.69 -1.14 -1.42
CA PRO A 118 36.74 -2.07 -2.05
C PRO A 118 37.35 -2.84 -3.22
N GLY A 119 37.18 -4.16 -3.22
CA GLY A 119 37.66 -5.06 -4.28
C GLY A 119 39.07 -5.60 -4.08
N LEU A 120 39.84 -5.08 -3.11
CA LEU A 120 41.15 -5.64 -2.78
C LEU A 120 41.03 -6.92 -1.96
N SER A 121 42.02 -7.80 -2.13
CA SER A 121 42.29 -8.86 -1.17
C SER A 121 43.53 -8.52 -0.36
N TYR A 122 43.47 -8.74 0.95
CA TYR A 122 44.55 -8.47 1.90
C TYR A 122 45.08 -9.78 2.48
N ALA A 123 46.39 -9.84 2.68
CA ALA A 123 47.05 -10.84 3.51
C ALA A 123 47.42 -10.17 4.85
N LEU A 124 46.79 -10.63 5.92
CA LEU A 124 47.10 -10.27 7.29
C LEU A 124 48.06 -11.31 7.87
N THR A 125 49.28 -10.90 8.18
CA THR A 125 50.28 -11.72 8.85
C THR A 125 50.51 -11.18 10.25
N VAL A 126 50.33 -12.03 11.25
CA VAL A 126 50.61 -11.73 12.64
C VAL A 126 51.77 -12.62 13.08
N GLY A 127 52.77 -12.00 13.69
CA GLY A 127 53.98 -12.61 14.15
C GLY A 127 54.17 -12.44 15.65
N LEU A 128 54.71 -13.47 16.31
CA LEU A 128 55.21 -13.36 17.67
C LEU A 128 56.74 -13.28 17.62
N GLU A 129 57.29 -12.12 17.97
CA GLU A 129 58.73 -11.85 18.01
C GLU A 129 59.22 -11.93 19.45
N ASN A 130 60.37 -12.57 19.71
CA ASN A 130 61.06 -12.52 20.99
C ASN A 130 62.55 -12.27 20.77
N ASP A 131 63.08 -11.22 21.41
CA ASP A 131 64.49 -10.80 21.32
C ASP A 131 65.02 -10.75 19.87
N GLY A 132 64.22 -10.21 18.94
CA GLY A 132 64.58 -10.06 17.52
C GLY A 132 64.37 -11.30 16.65
N ASN A 133 63.88 -12.41 17.21
CA ASN A 133 63.61 -13.63 16.46
C ASN A 133 62.10 -13.92 16.40
N MET A 134 61.62 -14.30 15.21
CA MET A 134 60.24 -14.73 15.02
C MET A 134 60.03 -16.15 15.55
N VAL A 135 59.16 -16.29 16.55
CA VAL A 135 58.89 -17.54 17.27
C VAL A 135 57.64 -18.23 16.73
N ALA A 136 56.64 -17.47 16.31
CA ALA A 136 55.42 -17.99 15.70
C ALA A 136 54.89 -17.00 14.65
N LEU A 137 54.17 -17.52 13.65
CA LEU A 137 53.56 -16.72 12.60
C LEU A 137 52.22 -17.34 12.18
N SER A 138 51.22 -16.49 12.00
CA SER A 138 49.89 -16.85 11.52
C SER A 138 49.50 -15.89 10.40
N THR A 139 49.03 -16.41 9.28
CA THR A 139 48.58 -15.59 8.14
C THR A 139 47.14 -15.93 7.78
N ARG A 140 46.34 -14.89 7.53
CA ARG A 140 44.99 -14.99 6.99
C ARG A 140 44.86 -14.16 5.73
N THR A 141 44.08 -14.64 4.77
CA THR A 141 43.72 -13.87 3.57
C THR A 141 42.22 -13.60 3.56
N PHE A 142 41.83 -12.36 3.31
CA PHE A 142 40.44 -11.94 3.21
C PHE A 142 40.27 -10.92 2.07
N SER A 143 39.04 -10.68 1.64
CA SER A 143 38.73 -9.75 0.56
C SER A 143 37.70 -8.73 1.02
N VAL A 144 37.83 -7.50 0.54
CA VAL A 144 36.80 -6.48 0.68
C VAL A 144 35.92 -6.60 -0.54
N GLY A 145 34.63 -6.90 -0.36
CA GLY A 145 33.72 -6.94 -1.48
C GLY A 145 33.48 -5.56 -2.06
N SER A 146 33.10 -5.55 -3.32
CA SER A 146 32.85 -4.34 -4.08
C SER A 146 31.70 -4.54 -5.02
N ILE A 147 30.98 -3.47 -5.29
CA ILE A 147 29.88 -3.43 -6.24
C ILE A 147 30.34 -2.73 -7.51
N LEU A 148 30.13 -3.39 -8.66
CA LEU A 148 30.35 -2.82 -9.99
C LEU A 148 28.99 -2.47 -10.60
N LEU A 149 28.62 -1.19 -10.54
CA LEU A 149 27.39 -0.70 -11.15
C LEU A 149 27.63 -0.33 -12.62
N PRO A 150 26.78 -0.76 -13.56
CA PRO A 150 26.89 -0.35 -14.96
C PRO A 150 26.83 1.17 -15.12
N GLY A 151 27.84 1.76 -15.77
CA GLY A 151 27.90 3.20 -16.03
C GLY A 151 28.43 4.06 -14.88
N VAL A 152 28.88 3.44 -13.79
CA VAL A 152 29.64 4.11 -12.72
C VAL A 152 31.10 3.75 -12.90
N ASP A 153 31.97 4.77 -12.93
CA ASP A 153 33.41 4.56 -12.99
C ASP A 153 33.93 4.11 -11.62
N GLY A 154 34.54 2.92 -11.57
CA GLY A 154 35.19 2.38 -10.38
C GLY A 154 34.35 1.40 -9.56
N ARG A 155 34.99 0.83 -8.54
CA ARG A 155 34.38 -0.10 -7.58
C ARG A 155 33.81 0.67 -6.41
N LEU A 156 32.54 0.43 -6.10
CA LEU A 156 31.89 0.98 -4.92
C LEU A 156 32.01 0.02 -3.74
N SER A 157 32.06 0.56 -2.52
CA SER A 157 31.77 -0.24 -1.33
C SER A 157 30.30 -0.69 -1.34
N VAL A 158 29.94 -1.67 -0.51
CA VAL A 158 28.54 -2.08 -0.37
C VAL A 158 27.69 -0.91 0.15
N ASP A 159 28.20 -0.17 1.12
CA ASP A 159 27.50 0.97 1.72
C ASP A 159 27.26 2.09 0.69
N ASP A 160 28.28 2.45 -0.11
CA ASP A 160 28.13 3.46 -1.18
C ASP A 160 27.10 3.04 -2.22
N ALA A 161 27.09 1.75 -2.58
CA ALA A 161 26.10 1.22 -3.53
C ALA A 161 24.68 1.27 -2.95
N LEU A 162 24.49 0.89 -1.69
CA LEU A 162 23.20 0.98 -1.02
C LEU A 162 22.73 2.42 -0.84
N GLU A 163 23.64 3.35 -0.55
CA GLU A 163 23.33 4.78 -0.47
C GLU A 163 22.91 5.32 -1.85
N ALA A 164 23.64 4.98 -2.91
CA ALA A 164 23.24 5.33 -4.28
C ALA A 164 21.86 4.77 -4.64
N GLY A 165 21.60 3.51 -4.28
CA GLY A 165 20.28 2.89 -4.41
C GLY A 165 19.20 3.65 -3.64
N ALA A 166 19.45 4.02 -2.38
CA ALA A 166 18.50 4.76 -1.54
C ALA A 166 18.21 6.16 -2.07
N ARG A 167 19.21 6.86 -2.62
CA ARG A 167 19.01 8.17 -3.28
C ARG A 167 18.09 8.03 -4.50
N LEU A 168 18.30 7.01 -5.33
CA LEU A 168 17.43 6.72 -6.49
C LEU A 168 16.01 6.32 -6.06
N HIS A 169 15.91 5.51 -5.00
CA HIS A 169 14.64 5.11 -4.40
C HIS A 169 13.85 6.34 -3.93
N ASN A 170 14.51 7.26 -3.22
CA ASN A 170 13.94 8.53 -2.79
C ASN A 170 13.56 9.45 -3.96
N ALA A 171 14.32 9.41 -5.05
CA ALA A 171 14.01 10.07 -6.32
C ALA A 171 12.91 9.36 -7.14
N ARG A 172 12.29 8.33 -6.58
CA ARG A 172 11.25 7.48 -7.20
C ARG A 172 11.69 6.63 -8.39
N ASP A 173 12.99 6.54 -8.69
CA ASP A 173 13.53 5.54 -9.62
C ASP A 173 13.74 4.20 -8.90
N ARG A 174 12.60 3.58 -8.55
CA ARG A 174 12.58 2.31 -7.80
C ARG A 174 13.07 1.12 -8.61
N VAL A 175 12.95 1.18 -9.94
CA VAL A 175 13.42 0.12 -10.83
C VAL A 175 14.94 0.03 -10.78
N THR A 176 15.62 1.18 -10.91
CA THR A 176 17.09 1.22 -10.83
C THR A 176 17.56 0.92 -9.41
N ALA A 177 16.90 1.47 -8.37
CA ALA A 177 17.23 1.18 -6.98
C ALA A 177 17.13 -0.32 -6.65
N SER A 178 16.02 -0.96 -7.02
CA SER A 178 15.81 -2.40 -6.82
C SER A 178 16.86 -3.25 -7.50
N ARG A 179 17.33 -2.85 -8.69
CA ARG A 179 18.42 -3.54 -9.38
C ARG A 179 19.73 -3.46 -8.61
N ILE A 180 20.05 -2.29 -8.03
CA ILE A 180 21.23 -2.13 -7.18
C ILE A 180 21.14 -3.03 -5.96
N TYR A 181 20.01 -3.04 -5.26
CA TYR A 181 19.82 -3.90 -4.08
C TYR A 181 19.93 -5.38 -4.40
N ARG A 182 19.36 -5.83 -5.53
CA ARG A 182 19.52 -7.22 -6.01
C ARG A 182 20.97 -7.54 -6.29
N TYR A 183 21.70 -6.64 -6.92
CA TYR A 183 23.12 -6.85 -7.23
C TYR A 183 23.97 -6.97 -5.96
N VAL A 184 23.69 -6.17 -4.93
CA VAL A 184 24.30 -6.34 -3.60
C VAL A 184 23.99 -7.73 -3.03
N LEU A 185 22.73 -8.18 -3.14
CA LEU A 185 22.31 -9.49 -2.64
C LEU A 185 22.83 -10.69 -3.45
N GLU A 186 23.24 -10.50 -4.70
CA GLU A 186 23.93 -11.54 -5.48
C GLU A 186 25.32 -11.84 -4.91
N ILE A 187 26.00 -10.81 -4.39
CA ILE A 187 27.34 -10.93 -3.79
C ILE A 187 27.23 -11.24 -2.29
N PHE A 188 26.27 -10.63 -1.60
CA PHE A 188 26.02 -10.74 -0.17
C PHE A 188 24.57 -11.16 0.10
N PRO A 189 24.22 -12.45 -0.05
CA PRO A 189 22.83 -12.92 0.04
C PRO A 189 22.10 -12.57 1.33
N ASP A 190 22.83 -12.46 2.43
CA ASP A 190 22.32 -12.21 3.78
C ASP A 190 22.57 -10.78 4.28
N HIS A 191 22.87 -9.83 3.38
CA HIS A 191 23.09 -8.44 3.77
C HIS A 191 21.80 -7.78 4.29
N PRO A 192 21.69 -7.46 5.60
CA PRO A 192 20.42 -7.08 6.24
C PRO A 192 19.80 -5.83 5.61
N GLN A 193 20.61 -4.78 5.42
CA GLN A 193 20.14 -3.50 4.87
C GLN A 193 19.67 -3.64 3.41
N ALA A 194 20.31 -4.50 2.63
CA ALA A 194 19.96 -4.68 1.22
C ALA A 194 18.64 -5.45 1.10
N GLN A 195 18.41 -6.44 1.97
CA GLN A 195 17.15 -7.14 2.09
C GLN A 195 16.02 -6.18 2.52
N HIS A 196 16.28 -5.33 3.53
CA HIS A 196 15.31 -4.33 3.98
C HIS A 196 14.90 -3.35 2.87
N LEU A 197 15.88 -2.74 2.19
CA LEU A 197 15.65 -1.76 1.14
C LEU A 197 14.95 -2.38 -0.08
N LEU A 198 15.36 -3.58 -0.51
CA LEU A 198 14.65 -4.30 -1.58
C LEU A 198 13.22 -4.66 -1.18
N GLY A 199 13.01 -5.12 0.07
CA GLY A 199 11.69 -5.40 0.60
C GLY A 199 10.80 -4.17 0.60
N LEU A 200 11.33 -3.01 1.01
CA LEU A 200 10.61 -1.74 0.97
C LEU A 200 10.26 -1.30 -0.45
N ALA A 201 11.18 -1.45 -1.40
CA ALA A 201 10.94 -1.12 -2.81
C ALA A 201 9.83 -1.99 -3.40
N LEU A 202 9.88 -3.31 -3.18
CA LEU A 202 8.85 -4.26 -3.62
C LEU A 202 7.48 -3.96 -3.00
N TYR A 203 7.46 -3.63 -1.71
CA TYR A 203 6.23 -3.22 -1.03
C TYR A 203 5.59 -1.99 -1.71
N GLN A 204 6.39 -0.98 -2.03
CA GLN A 204 5.93 0.24 -2.70
C GLN A 204 5.51 0.02 -4.16
N ASP A 205 6.00 -1.04 -4.80
CA ASP A 205 5.56 -1.49 -6.12
C ASP A 205 4.30 -2.36 -6.06
N GLY A 206 3.79 -2.67 -4.87
CA GLY A 206 2.55 -3.46 -4.66
C GLY A 206 2.81 -4.94 -4.44
N GLU A 207 4.05 -5.41 -4.56
CA GLU A 207 4.46 -6.82 -4.43
C GLU A 207 4.63 -7.24 -2.96
N SER A 208 3.59 -7.04 -2.14
CA SER A 208 3.63 -7.21 -0.68
C SER A 208 4.04 -8.62 -0.23
N GLU A 209 3.64 -9.67 -0.94
CA GLU A 209 4.01 -11.06 -0.61
C GLU A 209 5.51 -11.32 -0.81
N GLN A 210 6.11 -10.75 -1.86
CA GLN A 210 7.56 -10.88 -2.09
C GLN A 210 8.34 -10.03 -1.09
N ALA A 211 7.87 -8.81 -0.83
CA ALA A 211 8.44 -7.91 0.16
C ALA A 211 8.54 -8.55 1.55
N LEU A 212 7.50 -9.30 1.96
CA LEU A 212 7.44 -9.98 3.25
C LEU A 212 8.63 -10.93 3.47
N SER A 213 9.06 -11.66 2.43
CA SER A 213 10.20 -12.59 2.53
C SER A 213 11.49 -11.86 2.84
N TYR A 214 11.79 -10.78 2.10
CA TYR A 214 13.00 -9.99 2.31
C TYR A 214 13.00 -9.26 3.66
N LEU A 215 11.88 -8.64 4.04
CA LEU A 215 11.77 -7.94 5.31
C LEU A 215 11.90 -8.89 6.53
N ARG A 216 11.42 -10.13 6.43
CA ARG A 216 11.65 -11.16 7.46
C ARG A 216 13.11 -11.52 7.60
N ARG A 217 13.81 -11.72 6.47
CA ARG A 217 15.24 -12.05 6.49
C ARG A 217 16.07 -10.90 7.06
N ALA A 218 15.70 -9.64 6.75
CA ALA A 218 16.37 -8.48 7.33
C ALA A 218 16.26 -8.45 8.86
N VAL A 219 15.06 -8.69 9.41
CA VAL A 219 14.84 -8.80 10.86
C VAL A 219 15.60 -9.99 11.46
N GLN A 220 15.62 -11.14 10.79
CA GLN A 220 16.37 -12.32 11.26
C GLN A 220 17.88 -12.08 11.30
N ALA A 221 18.40 -11.30 10.35
CA ALA A 221 19.81 -10.94 10.29
C ALA A 221 20.19 -9.88 11.35
N ASN A 222 19.27 -8.99 11.73
CA ASN A 222 19.47 -8.04 12.82
C ASN A 222 18.14 -7.71 13.54
N GLU A 223 17.90 -8.37 14.68
CA GLU A 223 16.69 -8.18 15.51
C GLU A 223 16.73 -6.91 16.38
N SER A 224 17.84 -6.17 16.37
CA SER A 224 18.03 -4.95 17.14
C SER A 224 17.81 -3.67 16.34
N GLU A 225 17.56 -3.78 15.03
CA GLU A 225 17.29 -2.65 14.15
C GLU A 225 15.79 -2.32 14.11
N GLU A 226 15.39 -1.17 14.66
CA GLU A 226 13.99 -0.78 14.78
C GLU A 226 13.31 -0.57 13.42
N ASN A 227 14.05 -0.06 12.43
CA ASN A 227 13.48 0.24 11.11
C ASN A 227 13.04 -1.03 10.39
N PHE A 228 13.73 -2.16 10.63
CA PHE A 228 13.37 -3.45 10.04
C PHE A 228 12.05 -3.96 10.62
N HIS A 229 11.88 -3.84 11.94
CA HIS A 229 10.63 -4.16 12.60
C HIS A 229 9.49 -3.27 12.12
N ASN A 230 9.71 -1.96 11.99
CA ASN A 230 8.70 -1.03 11.49
C ASN A 230 8.27 -1.39 10.05
N SER A 231 9.21 -1.57 9.12
CA SER A 231 8.90 -1.92 7.73
C SER A 231 8.22 -3.29 7.59
N LEU A 232 8.64 -4.30 8.37
CA LEU A 232 7.96 -5.59 8.40
C LEU A 232 6.53 -5.46 8.92
N GLY A 233 6.31 -4.63 9.94
CA GLY A 233 4.97 -4.30 10.44
C GLY A 233 4.07 -3.69 9.36
N ILE A 234 4.61 -2.74 8.57
CA ILE A 234 3.88 -2.10 7.46
C ILE A 234 3.42 -3.13 6.44
N CYS A 235 4.33 -4.01 6.00
CA CYS A 235 4.03 -5.07 5.06
C CYS A 235 3.03 -6.10 5.60
N LEU A 236 3.14 -6.48 6.88
CA LEU A 236 2.18 -7.39 7.51
C LEU A 236 0.78 -6.78 7.61
N LYS A 237 0.67 -5.48 7.92
CA LYS A 237 -0.60 -4.76 7.97
C LYS A 237 -1.25 -4.72 6.58
N SER A 238 -0.51 -4.45 5.50
CA SER A 238 -1.06 -4.44 4.13
C SER A 238 -1.58 -5.81 3.69
N LEU A 239 -0.97 -6.90 4.17
CA LEU A 239 -1.42 -8.27 3.95
C LEU A 239 -2.58 -8.70 4.89
N GLY A 240 -3.14 -7.79 5.68
CA GLY A 240 -4.25 -8.06 6.61
C GLY A 240 -3.83 -8.79 7.90
N ARG A 241 -2.52 -9.00 8.13
CA ARG A 241 -1.96 -9.71 9.29
C ARG A 241 -1.71 -8.74 10.44
N VAL A 242 -2.77 -8.03 10.85
CA VAL A 242 -2.71 -6.88 11.76
C VAL A 242 -2.13 -7.23 13.13
N ASP A 243 -2.46 -8.39 13.70
CA ASP A 243 -1.92 -8.81 15.02
C ASP A 243 -0.40 -9.02 14.99
N GLU A 244 0.14 -9.47 13.86
CA GLU A 244 1.58 -9.63 13.69
C GLU A 244 2.26 -8.28 13.52
N ALA A 245 1.65 -7.39 12.72
CA ALA A 245 2.12 -6.02 12.55
C ALA A 245 2.25 -5.30 13.90
N ILE A 246 1.24 -5.40 14.77
CA ILE A 246 1.25 -4.80 16.12
C ILE A 246 2.45 -5.28 16.94
N ARG A 247 2.80 -6.58 16.88
CA ARG A 247 3.98 -7.10 17.60
C ARG A 247 5.28 -6.48 17.11
N HIS A 248 5.42 -6.33 15.79
CA HIS A 248 6.62 -5.73 15.21
C HIS A 248 6.69 -4.22 15.48
N TYR A 249 5.59 -3.47 15.42
CA TYR A 249 5.59 -2.05 15.79
C TYR A 249 5.92 -1.84 17.27
N ARG A 250 5.38 -2.67 18.17
CA ARG A 250 5.75 -2.64 19.59
C ARG A 250 7.23 -2.93 19.78
N ARG A 251 7.78 -3.90 19.06
CA ARG A 251 9.21 -4.20 19.11
C ARG A 251 10.07 -3.04 18.61
N ALA A 252 9.67 -2.37 17.53
CA ALA A 252 10.34 -1.16 17.06
C ALA A 252 10.34 -0.06 18.15
N LEU A 253 9.21 0.14 18.84
CA LEU A 253 9.10 1.11 19.94
C LEU A 253 9.81 0.69 21.24
N GLU A 254 10.01 -0.61 21.48
CA GLU A 254 10.87 -1.11 22.57
C GLU A 254 12.35 -0.78 22.31
N LEU A 255 12.79 -0.93 21.05
CA LEU A 255 14.15 -0.61 20.61
C LEU A 255 14.38 0.90 20.58
N ASN A 256 13.41 1.67 20.07
CA ASN A 256 13.44 3.12 20.01
C ASN A 256 12.08 3.73 20.41
N PRO A 257 11.89 4.12 21.69
CA PRO A 257 10.64 4.70 22.17
C PRO A 257 10.24 6.04 21.54
N MET A 258 11.16 6.71 20.84
CA MET A 258 10.94 8.00 20.19
C MET A 258 10.61 7.86 18.70
N GLU A 259 10.48 6.64 18.18
CA GLU A 259 10.16 6.39 16.77
C GLU A 259 8.67 6.68 16.48
N VAL A 260 8.41 7.92 16.03
CA VAL A 260 7.04 8.43 15.83
C VAL A 260 6.33 7.66 14.71
N GLN A 261 7.03 7.25 13.65
CA GLN A 261 6.40 6.51 12.56
C GLN A 261 5.88 5.16 13.04
N ALA A 262 6.64 4.46 13.89
CA ALA A 262 6.18 3.21 14.49
C ALA A 262 4.98 3.43 15.44
N SER A 263 4.93 4.56 16.15
CA SER A 263 3.79 4.96 16.98
C SER A 263 2.52 5.19 16.15
N ILE A 264 2.62 5.96 15.06
CA ILE A 264 1.51 6.19 14.13
C ILE A 264 1.02 4.86 13.53
N ASN A 265 1.95 4.04 13.06
CA ASN A 265 1.62 2.75 12.45
C ASN A 265 0.96 1.77 13.45
N LEU A 266 1.38 1.81 14.72
CA LEU A 266 0.76 1.07 15.80
C LEU A 266 -0.66 1.58 16.09
N GLY A 267 -0.84 2.89 16.15
CA GLY A 267 -2.13 3.54 16.31
C GLY A 267 -3.12 3.16 15.21
N ASP A 268 -2.69 3.20 13.95
CA ASP A 268 -3.49 2.77 12.80
C ASP A 268 -3.92 1.30 12.92
N ALA A 269 -2.99 0.43 13.33
CA ALA A 269 -3.26 -1.00 13.47
C ALA A 269 -4.27 -1.25 14.61
N MET A 270 -4.14 -0.56 15.74
CA MET A 270 -5.09 -0.60 16.86
C MET A 270 -6.47 -0.06 16.46
N GLN A 271 -6.50 1.05 15.71
CA GLN A 271 -7.72 1.62 15.15
C GLN A 271 -8.43 0.62 14.24
N SER A 272 -7.72 -0.09 13.36
CA SER A 272 -8.32 -1.13 12.51
C SER A 272 -8.93 -2.30 13.29
N GLN A 273 -8.52 -2.52 14.54
CA GLN A 273 -9.09 -3.52 15.46
C GLN A 273 -10.19 -2.95 16.37
N GLY A 274 -10.54 -1.67 16.24
CA GLY A 274 -11.50 -0.99 17.11
C GLY A 274 -10.98 -0.65 18.51
N LYS A 275 -9.66 -0.67 18.72
CA LYS A 275 -9.00 -0.29 19.99
C LYS A 275 -8.70 1.20 20.02
N TRP A 276 -9.76 2.01 20.05
CA TRP A 276 -9.67 3.46 19.84
C TRP A 276 -8.87 4.19 20.91
N GLU A 277 -9.02 3.84 22.19
CA GLU A 277 -8.28 4.47 23.30
C GLU A 277 -6.77 4.22 23.21
N GLU A 278 -6.38 3.00 22.84
CA GLU A 278 -4.97 2.65 22.64
C GLU A 278 -4.40 3.42 21.44
N ALA A 279 -5.16 3.50 20.33
CA ALA A 279 -4.75 4.27 19.15
C ALA A 279 -4.56 5.76 19.45
N LEU A 280 -5.49 6.36 20.21
CA LEU A 280 -5.41 7.77 20.61
C LEU A 280 -4.14 8.06 21.43
N LYS A 281 -3.78 7.16 22.34
CA LYS A 281 -2.56 7.26 23.15
C LYS A 281 -1.30 7.24 22.28
N GLU A 282 -1.27 6.40 21.24
CA GLU A 282 -0.15 6.29 20.31
C GLU A 282 -0.03 7.52 19.40
N TYR A 283 -1.15 8.09 18.93
CA TYR A 283 -1.14 9.34 18.14
C TYR A 283 -0.75 10.57 18.98
N SER A 284 -1.02 10.56 20.28
CA SER A 284 -0.72 11.67 21.19
C SER A 284 0.77 11.75 21.58
N LYS A 285 1.62 10.81 21.14
CA LYS A 285 3.05 10.84 21.47
C LYS A 285 3.74 11.99 20.73
N PRO A 286 4.57 12.80 21.41
CA PRO A 286 5.21 13.95 20.80
C PRO A 286 6.28 13.51 19.79
N GLY A 287 6.17 14.01 18.56
CA GLY A 287 7.19 13.86 17.53
C GLY A 287 8.07 15.10 17.38
N LYS A 288 9.37 14.89 17.13
CA LYS A 288 10.33 15.97 16.85
C LYS A 288 10.23 16.48 15.40
N ALA A 289 9.99 15.59 14.45
CA ALA A 289 9.80 15.96 13.05
C ALA A 289 8.37 16.50 12.85
N GLU A 290 8.25 17.72 12.33
CA GLU A 290 6.95 18.39 12.19
C GLU A 290 5.97 17.60 11.31
N ASN A 291 6.44 17.01 10.21
CA ASN A 291 5.58 16.24 9.30
C ASN A 291 4.94 15.02 9.99
N LEU A 292 5.70 14.33 10.83
CA LEU A 292 5.19 13.18 11.59
C LEU A 292 4.23 13.64 12.70
N ALA A 293 4.52 14.78 13.35
CA ALA A 293 3.62 15.36 14.34
C ALA A 293 2.28 15.80 13.72
N LYS A 294 2.30 16.34 12.50
CA LYS A 294 1.10 16.70 11.73
C LYS A 294 0.27 15.46 11.38
N ASP A 295 0.90 14.43 10.82
CA ASP A 295 0.19 13.17 10.46
C ASP A 295 -0.45 12.53 11.70
N ALA A 296 0.29 12.40 12.80
CA ALA A 296 -0.24 11.89 14.07
C ALA A 296 -1.43 12.72 14.58
N THR A 297 -1.34 14.06 14.50
CA THR A 297 -2.43 14.96 14.92
C THR A 297 -3.66 14.81 14.02
N GLY A 298 -3.48 14.67 12.70
CA GLY A 298 -4.59 14.42 11.77
C GLY A 298 -5.31 13.10 12.07
N ARG A 299 -4.57 12.01 12.27
CA ARG A 299 -5.12 10.71 12.67
C ARG A 299 -5.90 10.80 13.97
N MET A 300 -5.37 11.55 14.94
CA MET A 300 -6.03 11.81 16.22
C MET A 300 -7.36 12.55 16.05
N CYS A 301 -7.37 13.69 15.35
CA CYS A 301 -8.60 14.48 15.19
C CYS A 301 -9.69 13.70 14.44
N GLU A 302 -9.29 12.91 13.43
CA GLU A 302 -10.22 12.03 12.71
C GLU A 302 -10.78 10.92 13.62
N LEU A 303 -9.96 10.34 14.49
CA LEU A 303 -10.43 9.36 15.46
C LEU A 303 -11.42 9.98 16.46
N ILE A 304 -11.11 11.15 17.00
CA ILE A 304 -11.97 11.91 17.93
C ILE A 304 -13.33 12.21 17.28
N ARG A 305 -13.36 12.53 15.98
CA ARG A 305 -14.61 12.75 15.25
C ARG A 305 -15.53 11.54 15.29
N VAL A 306 -14.97 10.33 15.19
CA VAL A 306 -15.72 9.08 15.19
C VAL A 306 -16.11 8.64 16.60
N THR A 307 -15.27 8.90 17.62
CA THR A 307 -15.51 8.43 19.00
C THR A 307 -16.24 9.42 19.89
N ASP A 308 -15.82 10.69 19.88
CA ASP A 308 -16.19 11.71 20.88
C ASP A 308 -17.11 12.79 20.29
N GLY A 309 -17.33 12.73 18.98
CA GLY A 309 -18.28 13.54 18.25
C GLY A 309 -17.75 14.89 17.77
N TRP A 310 -18.64 15.62 17.11
CA TRP A 310 -18.30 16.83 16.34
C TRP A 310 -17.58 17.92 17.15
N TYR A 311 -18.03 18.21 18.36
CA TYR A 311 -17.47 19.29 19.19
C TYR A 311 -16.00 19.08 19.57
N HIS A 312 -15.64 17.84 19.96
CA HIS A 312 -14.26 17.52 20.33
C HIS A 312 -13.33 17.50 19.10
N ALA A 313 -13.85 17.08 17.95
CA ALA A 313 -13.10 17.09 16.70
C ALA A 313 -12.82 18.52 16.20
N ASP A 314 -13.81 19.43 16.27
CA ASP A 314 -13.59 20.84 15.90
C ASP A 314 -12.55 21.48 16.82
N ARG A 315 -12.62 21.24 18.13
CA ARG A 315 -11.58 21.70 19.08
C ARG A 315 -10.20 21.15 18.71
N CYS A 316 -10.09 19.86 18.41
CA CYS A 316 -8.82 19.23 18.00
C CYS A 316 -8.24 19.91 16.75
N LEU A 317 -9.07 20.14 15.73
CA LEU A 317 -8.66 20.79 14.49
C LEU A 317 -8.34 22.28 14.69
N ASN A 318 -9.04 22.98 15.58
CA ASN A 318 -8.71 24.36 15.95
C ASN A 318 -7.32 24.44 16.61
N GLU A 319 -7.04 23.59 17.60
CA GLU A 319 -5.72 23.53 18.24
C GLU A 319 -4.62 23.14 17.23
N ALA A 320 -4.93 22.24 16.30
CA ALA A 320 -4.00 21.87 15.23
C ALA A 320 -3.72 23.03 14.26
N LEU A 321 -4.74 23.79 13.86
CA LEU A 321 -4.61 24.95 12.97
C LEU A 321 -3.98 26.17 13.67
N GLU A 322 -4.10 26.32 15.00
CA GLU A 322 -3.31 27.30 15.76
C GLU A 322 -1.82 27.01 15.66
N ARG A 323 -1.43 25.73 15.69
CA ARG A 323 -0.04 25.30 15.56
C ARG A 323 0.46 25.28 14.12
N TRP A 324 -0.39 24.90 13.17
CA TRP A 324 -0.06 24.78 11.75
C TRP A 324 -1.11 25.48 10.87
N PRO A 325 -1.09 26.82 10.79
CA PRO A 325 -2.13 27.61 10.11
C PRO A 325 -2.18 27.44 8.59
N ASP A 326 -1.14 26.87 7.98
CA ASP A 326 -1.03 26.66 6.54
C ASP A 326 -1.05 25.16 6.18
N GLU A 327 -1.54 24.30 7.07
CA GLU A 327 -1.64 22.86 6.79
C GLU A 327 -2.93 22.55 6.01
N PRO A 328 -2.84 22.23 4.70
CA PRO A 328 -4.04 22.08 3.88
C PRO A 328 -4.94 20.93 4.30
N VAL A 329 -4.38 19.86 4.87
CA VAL A 329 -5.14 18.68 5.31
C VAL A 329 -6.08 19.05 6.47
N PHE A 330 -5.62 19.84 7.44
CA PHE A 330 -6.47 20.25 8.57
C PHE A 330 -7.60 21.18 8.15
N HIS A 331 -7.35 22.11 7.22
CA HIS A 331 -8.41 22.91 6.60
C HIS A 331 -9.43 22.01 5.89
N ASN A 332 -8.98 21.03 5.10
CA ASN A 332 -9.86 20.07 4.44
C ASN A 332 -10.71 19.27 5.43
N ASP A 333 -10.09 18.75 6.50
CA ASP A 333 -10.76 17.91 7.49
C ASP A 333 -11.76 18.71 8.32
N ARG A 334 -11.46 19.97 8.63
CA ARG A 334 -12.40 20.89 9.26
C ARG A 334 -13.55 21.25 8.33
N GLY A 335 -13.27 21.48 7.04
CA GLY A 335 -14.30 21.62 6.00
C GLY A 335 -15.24 20.41 5.95
N ASN A 336 -14.70 19.19 5.98
CA ASN A 336 -15.48 17.94 6.02
C ASN A 336 -16.37 17.88 7.26
N LEU A 337 -15.83 18.29 8.41
CA LEU A 337 -16.55 18.32 9.67
C LEU A 337 -17.73 19.32 9.64
N LEU A 338 -17.53 20.50 9.07
CA LEU A 338 -18.55 21.55 8.91
C LEU A 338 -19.62 21.17 7.89
N ALA A 339 -19.22 20.63 6.73
CA ALA A 339 -20.13 20.18 5.69
C ALA A 339 -21.05 19.06 6.18
N ASN A 340 -20.52 18.12 6.98
CA ASN A 340 -21.33 17.06 7.61
C ASN A 340 -22.32 17.60 8.65
N ALA A 341 -22.04 18.75 9.24
CA ALA A 341 -22.97 19.47 10.12
C ALA A 341 -23.97 20.36 9.35
N GLY A 342 -23.91 20.38 8.01
CA GLY A 342 -24.76 21.20 7.14
C GLY A 342 -24.34 22.67 7.07
N GLN A 343 -23.17 23.04 7.60
CA GLN A 343 -22.64 24.40 7.58
C GLN A 343 -21.83 24.64 6.30
N PHE A 344 -22.52 24.63 5.16
CA PHE A 344 -21.87 24.65 3.84
C PHE A 344 -21.12 25.95 3.55
N GLU A 345 -21.61 27.12 4.01
CA GLU A 345 -20.88 28.38 3.77
C GLU A 345 -19.54 28.41 4.50
N THR A 346 -19.49 28.01 5.77
CA THR A 346 -18.22 27.97 6.54
C THR A 346 -17.29 26.87 6.05
N ALA A 347 -17.85 25.73 5.62
CA ALA A 347 -17.07 24.67 5.00
C ALA A 347 -16.40 25.15 3.69
N LEU A 348 -17.09 26.00 2.92
CA LEU A 348 -16.57 26.57 1.68
C LEU A 348 -15.28 27.36 1.92
N ASP A 349 -15.22 28.17 2.97
CA ASP A 349 -14.03 28.97 3.33
C ASP A 349 -12.83 28.07 3.67
N GLU A 350 -13.05 27.00 4.42
CA GLU A 350 -12.02 26.02 4.79
C GLU A 350 -11.51 25.25 3.56
N TYR A 351 -12.41 24.79 2.67
CA TYR A 351 -11.99 24.14 1.44
C TYR A 351 -11.29 25.10 0.47
N GLN A 352 -11.70 26.36 0.41
CA GLN A 352 -11.02 27.40 -0.36
C GLN A 352 -9.59 27.60 0.14
N ARG A 353 -9.40 27.62 1.46
CA ARG A 353 -8.06 27.71 2.05
C ARG A 353 -7.22 26.47 1.71
N SER A 354 -7.76 25.27 1.89
CA SER A 354 -7.08 24.01 1.54
C SER A 354 -6.71 23.93 0.05
N SER A 355 -7.63 24.33 -0.82
CA SER A 355 -7.44 24.43 -2.27
C SER A 355 -6.32 25.42 -2.65
N SER A 356 -6.29 26.60 -2.00
CA SER A 356 -5.27 27.62 -2.24
C SER A 356 -3.85 27.16 -1.85
N LEU A 357 -3.77 26.22 -0.91
CA LEU A 357 -2.53 25.59 -0.44
C LEU A 357 -2.12 24.37 -1.29
N GLY A 358 -2.89 24.03 -2.33
CA GLY A 358 -2.51 23.04 -3.35
C GLY A 358 -3.02 21.61 -3.13
N LEU A 359 -3.86 21.36 -2.12
CA LEU A 359 -4.37 20.00 -1.86
C LEU A 359 -5.53 19.64 -2.80
N LEU A 360 -5.36 18.57 -3.58
CA LEU A 360 -6.38 18.05 -4.50
C LEU A 360 -7.69 17.70 -3.79
N ALA A 361 -7.62 17.06 -2.61
CA ALA A 361 -8.80 16.74 -1.81
C ALA A 361 -9.59 18.01 -1.44
N GLY A 362 -8.91 19.10 -1.07
CA GLY A 362 -9.53 20.39 -0.81
C GLY A 362 -10.19 20.99 -2.05
N MET A 363 -9.58 20.87 -3.23
CA MET A 363 -10.18 21.32 -4.51
C MET A 363 -11.44 20.53 -4.87
N LEU A 364 -11.41 19.20 -4.70
CA LEU A 364 -12.57 18.34 -4.98
C LEU A 364 -13.72 18.62 -4.01
N ASN A 365 -13.43 18.73 -2.72
CA ASN A 365 -14.44 19.04 -1.71
C ASN A 365 -15.02 20.47 -1.88
N LEU A 366 -14.21 21.41 -2.33
CA LEU A 366 -14.67 22.73 -2.74
C LEU A 366 -15.66 22.64 -3.91
N ALA A 367 -15.33 21.88 -4.96
CA ALA A 367 -16.23 21.67 -6.10
C ALA A 367 -17.55 21.01 -5.69
N ASP A 368 -17.49 19.97 -4.86
CA ASP A 368 -18.67 19.27 -4.33
C ASP A 368 -19.56 20.21 -3.48
N THR A 369 -18.94 21.10 -2.68
CA THR A 369 -19.67 22.07 -1.85
C THR A 369 -20.31 23.17 -2.68
N LEU A 370 -19.62 23.65 -3.74
CA LEU A 370 -20.20 24.58 -4.71
C LEU A 370 -21.41 23.96 -5.41
N GLU A 371 -21.32 22.69 -5.82
CA GLU A 371 -22.48 21.96 -6.37
C GLU A 371 -23.63 21.90 -5.36
N ALA A 372 -23.34 21.59 -4.08
CA ALA A 372 -24.32 21.52 -3.01
C ALA A 372 -25.07 22.84 -2.79
N LEU A 373 -24.37 23.97 -2.92
CA LEU A 373 -24.92 25.33 -2.83
C LEU A 373 -25.63 25.79 -4.11
N GLY A 374 -25.63 24.98 -5.18
CA GLY A 374 -26.23 25.32 -6.47
C GLY A 374 -25.35 26.18 -7.38
N GLU A 375 -24.10 26.44 -7.00
CA GLU A 375 -23.10 27.23 -7.73
C GLU A 375 -22.49 26.42 -8.89
N THR A 376 -23.36 26.01 -9.81
CA THR A 376 -23.08 25.01 -10.86
C THR A 376 -21.90 25.39 -11.74
N GLN A 377 -21.83 26.64 -12.20
CA GLN A 377 -20.74 27.07 -13.07
C GLN A 377 -19.40 27.09 -12.33
N LYS A 378 -19.37 27.59 -11.08
CA LYS A 378 -18.15 27.62 -10.26
C LYS A 378 -17.63 26.20 -9.98
N CYS A 379 -18.54 25.25 -9.78
CA CYS A 379 -18.20 23.83 -9.65
C CYS A 379 -17.51 23.28 -10.92
N ILE A 380 -18.08 23.55 -12.10
CA ILE A 380 -17.49 23.14 -13.39
C ILE A 380 -16.13 23.79 -13.61
N ASP A 381 -16.01 25.10 -13.35
CA ASP A 381 -14.75 25.85 -13.47
C ASP A 381 -13.66 25.26 -12.55
N MET A 382 -14.04 24.82 -11.35
CA MET A 382 -13.12 24.13 -10.42
C MET A 382 -12.65 22.79 -11.00
N TYR A 383 -13.55 21.97 -11.55
CA TYR A 383 -13.13 20.73 -12.22
C TYR A 383 -12.23 20.98 -13.42
N ASP A 384 -12.50 22.01 -14.23
CA ASP A 384 -11.63 22.43 -15.32
C ASP A 384 -10.24 22.84 -14.83
N GLN A 385 -10.18 23.59 -13.73
CA GLN A 385 -8.92 23.97 -13.10
C GLN A 385 -8.13 22.74 -12.62
N ILE A 386 -8.80 21.75 -12.03
CA ILE A 386 -8.17 20.50 -11.59
C ILE A 386 -7.66 19.72 -12.81
N LEU A 387 -8.47 19.54 -13.85
CA LEU A 387 -8.09 18.81 -15.06
C LEU A 387 -6.95 19.48 -15.85
N GLY A 388 -6.75 20.79 -15.67
CA GLY A 388 -5.67 21.56 -16.26
C GLY A 388 -4.35 21.51 -15.49
N LYS A 389 -4.30 20.88 -14.31
CA LYS A 389 -3.10 20.73 -13.48
C LYS A 389 -2.57 19.30 -13.55
N ASP A 390 -1.25 19.18 -13.56
CA ASP A 390 -0.58 17.90 -13.33
C ASP A 390 -0.36 17.75 -11.82
N PHE A 391 -0.96 16.70 -11.24
CA PHE A 391 -0.71 16.33 -9.85
C PHE A 391 0.29 15.19 -9.82
N ASP A 392 1.31 15.32 -8.97
CA ASP A 392 2.27 14.24 -8.68
C ASP A 392 1.67 13.20 -7.71
N ASP A 393 0.48 12.71 -8.06
CA ASP A 393 -0.23 11.65 -7.36
C ASP A 393 -0.41 10.48 -8.33
N ARG A 394 0.11 9.30 -7.96
CA ARG A 394 -0.04 8.06 -8.74
C ARG A 394 -1.50 7.71 -8.99
N PHE A 395 -2.41 8.27 -8.20
CA PHE A 395 -3.85 8.07 -8.27
C PHE A 395 -4.61 9.33 -8.69
N HIS A 396 -3.97 10.29 -9.36
CA HIS A 396 -4.67 11.48 -9.88
C HIS A 396 -5.85 11.05 -10.75
N PRO A 397 -7.10 11.20 -10.29
CA PRO A 397 -8.21 10.42 -10.83
C PRO A 397 -8.85 11.19 -11.99
N ARG A 398 -8.14 11.31 -13.11
CA ARG A 398 -8.50 12.22 -14.22
C ARG A 398 -9.85 11.88 -14.83
N THR A 399 -10.07 10.63 -15.19
CA THR A 399 -11.33 10.08 -15.72
C THR A 399 -12.48 10.32 -14.76
N ARG A 400 -12.24 10.09 -13.47
CA ARG A 400 -13.24 10.37 -12.42
C ARG A 400 -13.64 11.83 -12.43
N ILE A 401 -12.69 12.75 -12.48
CA ILE A 401 -12.95 14.19 -12.49
C ILE A 401 -13.71 14.59 -13.76
N MET A 402 -13.35 14.02 -14.92
CA MET A 402 -14.08 14.23 -16.17
C MET A 402 -15.55 13.78 -16.07
N VAL A 403 -15.81 12.63 -15.44
CA VAL A 403 -17.15 12.10 -15.20
C VAL A 403 -17.93 12.97 -14.21
N MET A 404 -17.30 13.40 -13.10
CA MET A 404 -17.92 14.30 -12.12
C MET A 404 -18.32 15.62 -12.77
N ARG A 405 -17.41 16.22 -13.55
CA ARG A 405 -17.67 17.42 -14.35
C ARG A 405 -18.83 17.26 -15.33
N ALA A 406 -18.83 16.17 -16.11
CA ALA A 406 -19.87 15.87 -17.10
C ALA A 406 -21.26 15.71 -16.49
N THR A 407 -21.33 15.28 -15.24
CA THR A 407 -22.59 14.93 -14.57
C THR A 407 -23.08 15.97 -13.57
N VAL A 408 -22.43 17.14 -13.50
CA VAL A 408 -22.90 18.27 -12.67
C VAL A 408 -24.27 18.72 -13.13
N LEU A 409 -25.21 18.83 -12.19
CA LEU A 409 -26.55 19.37 -12.40
C LEU A 409 -26.90 20.37 -11.29
N PRO A 410 -27.71 21.40 -11.59
CA PRO A 410 -28.05 22.43 -10.60
C PRO A 410 -28.94 21.86 -9.48
N ARG A 411 -28.38 21.68 -8.27
CA ARG A 411 -29.14 21.16 -7.12
C ARG A 411 -30.26 22.09 -6.67
N VAL A 412 -30.05 23.40 -6.78
CA VAL A 412 -31.10 24.41 -6.65
C VAL A 412 -31.71 24.59 -8.04
N LEU A 413 -33.01 24.33 -8.16
CA LEU A 413 -33.71 24.44 -9.44
C LEU A 413 -33.52 25.85 -10.02
N PRO A 414 -33.04 25.98 -11.27
CA PRO A 414 -32.90 27.26 -11.93
C PRO A 414 -34.21 28.02 -12.03
N SER A 415 -34.11 29.34 -12.13
CA SER A 415 -35.25 30.25 -12.15
C SER A 415 -36.04 30.20 -13.46
N THR A 416 -35.40 29.72 -14.55
CA THR A 416 -36.01 29.64 -15.88
C THR A 416 -35.91 28.25 -16.49
N GLN A 417 -36.88 27.89 -17.34
CA GLN A 417 -36.85 26.63 -18.10
C GLN A 417 -35.63 26.57 -19.04
N LYS A 418 -35.20 27.71 -19.58
CA LYS A 418 -34.02 27.78 -20.44
C LYS A 418 -32.75 27.33 -19.71
N GLU A 419 -32.54 27.77 -18.47
CA GLU A 419 -31.37 27.35 -17.67
C GLU A 419 -31.38 25.84 -17.36
N ILE A 420 -32.57 25.27 -17.18
CA ILE A 420 -32.76 23.82 -17.03
C ILE A 420 -32.37 23.11 -18.32
N ASP A 421 -32.89 23.56 -19.46
CA ASP A 421 -32.61 22.97 -20.77
C ASP A 421 -31.11 23.11 -21.12
N ASP A 422 -30.49 24.28 -20.91
CA ASP A 422 -29.06 24.52 -21.12
C ASP A 422 -28.17 23.56 -20.28
N SER A 423 -28.57 23.29 -19.02
CA SER A 423 -27.86 22.36 -18.14
C SER A 423 -27.99 20.91 -18.60
N ARG A 424 -29.16 20.53 -19.12
CA ARG A 424 -29.43 19.19 -19.65
C ARG A 424 -28.68 18.95 -20.96
N ASP A 425 -28.70 19.91 -21.87
CA ASP A 425 -27.97 19.85 -23.13
C ASP A 425 -26.46 19.74 -22.90
N ARG A 426 -25.91 20.42 -21.87
CA ARG A 426 -24.51 20.24 -21.46
C ARG A 426 -24.26 18.81 -20.97
N PHE A 427 -25.07 18.34 -20.02
CA PHE A 427 -24.94 16.99 -19.47
C PHE A 427 -24.93 15.95 -20.59
N GLU A 428 -25.87 16.06 -21.54
CA GLU A 428 -25.96 15.17 -22.71
C GLU A 428 -24.66 15.18 -23.52
N ARG A 429 -24.26 16.36 -24.01
CA ARG A 429 -23.07 16.51 -24.85
C ARG A 429 -21.82 15.99 -24.15
N GLU A 430 -21.66 16.24 -22.86
CA GLU A 430 -20.47 15.83 -22.12
C GLU A 430 -20.44 14.32 -21.85
N VAL A 431 -21.58 13.71 -21.48
CA VAL A 431 -21.69 12.25 -21.32
C VAL A 431 -21.47 11.53 -22.65
N GLU A 432 -22.05 12.04 -23.74
CA GLU A 432 -21.83 11.51 -25.09
C GLU A 432 -20.36 11.62 -25.52
N ALA A 433 -19.71 12.76 -25.23
CA ALA A 433 -18.29 12.94 -25.53
C ALA A 433 -17.41 11.92 -24.78
N LEU A 434 -17.74 11.57 -23.53
CA LEU A 434 -17.06 10.51 -22.78
C LEU A 434 -17.32 9.13 -23.39
N LEU A 435 -18.56 8.84 -23.77
CA LEU A 435 -18.93 7.58 -24.41
C LEU A 435 -18.23 7.38 -25.76
N HIS A 436 -18.05 8.44 -26.54
CA HIS A 436 -17.32 8.39 -27.82
C HIS A 436 -15.82 8.15 -27.64
N ASN A 437 -15.26 8.47 -26.47
CA ASN A 437 -13.83 8.38 -26.17
C ASN A 437 -13.49 7.37 -25.07
N LEU A 438 -14.31 6.32 -24.89
CA LEU A 438 -14.13 5.31 -23.83
C LEU A 438 -12.74 4.66 -23.80
N ASP A 439 -12.08 4.56 -24.96
CA ASP A 439 -10.76 3.91 -25.08
C ASP A 439 -9.63 4.73 -24.44
N SER A 440 -9.79 6.05 -24.32
CA SER A 440 -8.79 6.94 -23.70
C SER A 440 -9.00 7.15 -22.20
N LEU A 441 -10.04 6.56 -21.62
CA LEU A 441 -10.40 6.73 -20.21
C LEU A 441 -9.78 5.63 -19.34
N ASP A 442 -9.21 6.01 -18.19
CA ASP A 442 -8.75 5.08 -17.16
C ASP A 442 -9.95 4.60 -16.33
N LYS A 443 -10.19 3.30 -16.41
CA LYS A 443 -11.35 2.65 -15.78
C LYS A 443 -11.18 2.45 -14.27
N THR A 444 -9.94 2.37 -13.79
CA THR A 444 -9.64 2.07 -12.38
C THR A 444 -9.96 3.25 -11.45
N GLU A 445 -10.04 4.46 -12.01
CA GLU A 445 -10.27 5.70 -11.26
C GLU A 445 -11.74 5.91 -10.84
N VAL A 446 -12.68 5.14 -11.41
CA VAL A 446 -14.14 5.37 -11.28
C VAL A 446 -14.76 4.51 -10.16
N ASP A 447 -13.96 3.93 -9.28
CA ASP A 447 -14.42 3.07 -8.18
C ASP A 447 -15.49 3.78 -7.31
N PRO A 448 -16.75 3.28 -7.29
CA PRO A 448 -17.84 3.92 -6.57
C PRO A 448 -17.68 3.91 -5.03
N ASN A 449 -16.78 3.07 -4.49
CA ASN A 449 -16.48 3.04 -3.06
C ASN A 449 -15.56 4.19 -2.61
N ARG A 450 -14.86 4.82 -3.56
CA ARG A 450 -13.87 5.88 -3.30
C ARG A 450 -14.41 7.27 -3.62
N VAL A 451 -15.60 7.38 -4.20
CA VAL A 451 -16.05 8.61 -4.88
C VAL A 451 -17.53 8.92 -4.67
N SER A 452 -17.82 10.21 -4.54
CA SER A 452 -19.15 10.80 -4.66
C SER A 452 -19.47 11.12 -6.14
N ILE A 453 -19.80 10.11 -6.97
CA ILE A 453 -20.30 10.37 -8.34
C ILE A 453 -21.82 10.58 -8.31
N SER A 454 -22.34 11.43 -9.20
CA SER A 454 -23.77 11.74 -9.33
C SER A 454 -24.59 10.52 -9.77
N THR A 455 -25.79 10.36 -9.19
CA THR A 455 -26.85 9.47 -9.72
C THR A 455 -27.82 10.23 -10.62
N ALA A 456 -27.52 11.51 -10.91
CA ALA A 456 -28.39 12.45 -11.60
C ALA A 456 -29.81 12.51 -11.01
N ILE A 457 -29.95 12.36 -9.68
CA ILE A 457 -31.25 12.40 -9.00
C ILE A 457 -31.99 13.73 -9.20
N THR A 458 -31.24 14.82 -9.40
CA THR A 458 -31.77 16.16 -9.66
C THR A 458 -32.61 16.24 -10.93
N LEU A 459 -32.37 15.38 -11.93
CA LEU A 459 -33.16 15.35 -13.16
C LEU A 459 -34.66 15.09 -12.89
N THR A 460 -35.00 14.40 -11.80
CA THR A 460 -36.39 14.13 -11.41
C THR A 460 -37.18 15.42 -11.18
N ALA A 461 -36.50 16.49 -10.75
CA ALA A 461 -37.11 17.79 -10.48
C ALA A 461 -37.21 18.70 -11.73
N HIS A 462 -36.62 18.30 -12.88
CA HIS A 462 -36.58 19.13 -14.09
C HIS A 462 -37.87 19.05 -14.92
N ASN A 463 -38.78 18.13 -14.60
CA ASN A 463 -40.05 17.92 -15.32
C ASN A 463 -39.85 17.78 -16.85
N ARG A 464 -38.96 16.86 -17.24
CA ARG A 464 -38.64 16.49 -18.63
C ARG A 464 -38.51 14.97 -18.72
N ASN A 465 -38.55 14.44 -19.94
CA ASN A 465 -38.22 13.02 -20.14
C ASN A 465 -36.73 12.82 -19.86
N ASN A 466 -36.41 11.92 -18.93
CA ASN A 466 -35.05 11.65 -18.48
C ASN A 466 -34.46 10.35 -19.05
N ARG A 467 -35.24 9.61 -19.85
CA ARG A 467 -34.86 8.29 -20.39
C ARG A 467 -33.50 8.31 -21.05
N GLU A 468 -33.27 9.20 -22.00
CA GLU A 468 -32.05 9.22 -22.82
C GLU A 468 -30.83 9.59 -21.97
N LEU A 469 -30.89 10.69 -21.22
CA LEU A 469 -29.81 11.14 -20.32
C LEU A 469 -29.44 10.09 -19.27
N LYS A 470 -30.44 9.51 -18.58
CA LYS A 470 -30.22 8.46 -17.58
C LYS A 470 -29.64 7.21 -18.20
N SER A 471 -30.13 6.80 -19.39
CA SER A 471 -29.61 5.63 -20.11
C SER A 471 -28.17 5.84 -20.57
N ALA A 472 -27.83 7.02 -21.09
CA ALA A 472 -26.47 7.36 -21.50
C ALA A 472 -25.51 7.33 -20.30
N MET A 473 -25.89 7.94 -19.17
CA MET A 473 -25.10 7.92 -17.94
C MET A 473 -24.96 6.51 -17.36
N GLY A 474 -26.06 5.76 -17.26
CA GLY A 474 -26.04 4.37 -16.79
C GLY A 474 -25.17 3.48 -17.67
N TYR A 475 -25.23 3.66 -18.99
CA TYR A 475 -24.35 2.99 -19.94
C TYR A 475 -22.89 3.40 -19.78
N LEU A 476 -22.58 4.68 -19.57
CA LEU A 476 -21.21 5.16 -19.30
C LEU A 476 -20.62 4.49 -18.06
N TYR A 477 -21.34 4.47 -16.94
CA TYR A 477 -20.88 3.79 -15.72
C TYR A 477 -20.71 2.29 -15.95
N TRP A 478 -21.64 1.67 -16.65
CA TRP A 478 -21.52 0.26 -17.00
C TRP A 478 -20.29 -0.02 -17.90
N GLN A 479 -19.94 0.88 -18.82
CA GLN A 479 -18.75 0.75 -19.66
C GLN A 479 -17.43 0.91 -18.90
N LEU A 480 -17.40 1.87 -17.98
CA LEU A 480 -16.24 2.17 -17.13
C LEU A 480 -16.04 1.08 -16.08
N LEU A 481 -17.11 0.52 -15.51
CA LEU A 481 -17.05 -0.42 -14.39
C LEU A 481 -17.24 -1.90 -14.78
N TYR A 482 -17.80 -2.22 -15.96
CA TYR A 482 -18.24 -3.60 -16.26
C TYR A 482 -17.77 -4.18 -17.62
N GLN A 483 -17.77 -3.44 -18.73
CA GLN A 483 -17.52 -4.05 -20.06
C GLN A 483 -16.09 -4.52 -20.34
N ARG A 484 -15.08 -4.09 -19.57
CA ARG A 484 -13.73 -4.65 -19.67
C ARG A 484 -13.42 -5.42 -18.41
N GLN A 485 -13.14 -6.70 -18.57
CA GLN A 485 -12.70 -7.68 -17.56
C GLN A 485 -11.38 -7.31 -16.85
N ILE A 486 -11.13 -6.03 -16.55
CA ILE A 486 -9.94 -5.46 -15.90
C ILE A 486 -10.40 -4.76 -14.62
N MET A 487 -10.92 -5.56 -13.69
CA MET A 487 -10.54 -5.48 -12.27
C MET A 487 -10.18 -6.91 -11.83
N ARG A 488 -9.40 -7.62 -12.67
CA ARG A 488 -8.53 -8.67 -12.16
C ARG A 488 -7.31 -7.97 -11.59
N GLU A 489 -7.07 -8.19 -10.30
CA GLU A 489 -5.73 -8.18 -9.69
C GLU A 489 -5.00 -6.83 -9.89
N ASP A 490 -5.35 -5.77 -9.16
CA ASP A 490 -4.65 -5.42 -7.93
C ASP A 490 -5.55 -4.60 -6.98
N TYR A 491 -6.20 -5.29 -6.05
CA TYR A 491 -6.27 -4.88 -4.63
C TYR A 491 -6.75 -6.11 -3.87
N VAL A 492 -5.98 -6.53 -2.86
CA VAL A 492 -6.12 -7.80 -2.15
C VAL A 492 -7.55 -8.05 -1.65
N ALA A 493 -8.22 -9.04 -2.23
CA ALA A 493 -8.97 -10.08 -1.52
C ALA A 493 -9.13 -11.31 -2.45
N SER A 494 -8.14 -12.19 -2.36
CA SER A 494 -8.04 -13.60 -2.73
C SER A 494 -9.21 -14.34 -3.44
N TYR A 495 -8.80 -15.06 -4.50
CA TYR A 495 -9.40 -16.26 -5.14
C TYR A 495 -10.51 -16.10 -6.19
N GLY A 496 -10.07 -16.16 -7.46
CA GLY A 496 -10.52 -17.10 -8.49
C GLY A 496 -11.98 -17.08 -8.94
N ILE A 497 -12.22 -16.86 -10.25
CA ILE A 497 -13.06 -17.72 -11.13
C ILE A 497 -13.18 -17.14 -12.56
N VAL A 498 -13.49 -18.09 -13.45
CA VAL A 498 -13.78 -18.19 -14.89
C VAL A 498 -14.67 -17.08 -15.52
N PRO A 499 -14.44 -16.70 -16.81
CA PRO A 499 -15.31 -15.77 -17.55
C PRO A 499 -16.50 -16.50 -18.20
N LEU A 500 -17.68 -15.85 -18.24
CA LEU A 500 -18.78 -16.24 -19.14
C LEU A 500 -19.40 -15.03 -19.86
N PRO A 501 -19.87 -15.21 -21.12
CA PRO A 501 -20.45 -14.16 -21.94
C PRO A 501 -21.94 -13.99 -21.63
N TYR A 502 -22.50 -12.81 -21.93
CA TYR A 502 -23.78 -12.60 -22.63
C TYR A 502 -24.38 -11.23 -22.27
N THR A 503 -24.29 -10.31 -23.24
CA THR A 503 -25.32 -9.31 -23.48
C THR A 503 -26.52 -10.02 -24.09
N GLN A 504 -27.59 -10.21 -23.32
CA GLN A 504 -28.93 -10.47 -23.86
C GLN A 504 -29.76 -9.22 -23.62
N ARG A 505 -30.14 -8.53 -24.70
CA ARG A 505 -31.29 -7.62 -24.66
C ARG A 505 -32.54 -8.49 -24.49
N SER A 506 -33.34 -8.15 -23.49
CA SER A 506 -34.60 -8.83 -23.16
C SER A 506 -35.69 -8.46 -24.18
N GLU A 507 -35.77 -9.19 -25.27
CA GLU A 507 -37.05 -9.56 -25.86
C GLU A 507 -37.15 -11.09 -25.76
N ASP A 508 -38.26 -11.59 -25.19
CA ASP A 508 -38.56 -13.00 -24.88
C ASP A 508 -37.90 -13.66 -23.64
N ILE A 509 -38.03 -13.07 -22.45
CA ILE A 509 -37.95 -13.86 -21.20
C ILE A 509 -39.33 -14.47 -20.91
N SER A 510 -39.49 -15.77 -21.12
CA SER A 510 -40.66 -16.51 -20.63
C SER A 510 -40.75 -16.37 -19.11
N ARG A 511 -41.90 -15.93 -18.59
CA ARG A 511 -42.17 -15.87 -17.13
C ARG A 511 -41.73 -17.20 -16.50
N PRO A 512 -40.91 -17.19 -15.42
CA PRO A 512 -40.48 -18.43 -14.80
C PRO A 512 -41.71 -19.23 -14.37
N ALA A 513 -41.81 -20.47 -14.84
CA ALA A 513 -42.85 -21.39 -14.38
C ALA A 513 -42.70 -21.57 -12.86
N ILE A 514 -43.76 -21.29 -12.10
CA ILE A 514 -43.80 -21.49 -10.65
C ILE A 514 -43.70 -23.01 -10.41
N GLY A 515 -42.49 -23.48 -10.07
CA GLY A 515 -42.24 -24.87 -9.71
C GLY A 515 -42.62 -25.18 -8.26
N PRO A 516 -42.29 -26.38 -7.74
CA PRO A 516 -42.58 -26.78 -6.36
C PRO A 516 -41.68 -26.08 -5.31
N ARG A 517 -40.68 -25.29 -5.73
CA ARG A 517 -39.84 -24.50 -4.83
C ARG A 517 -40.36 -23.06 -4.77
N ARG A 518 -40.22 -22.43 -3.61
CA ARG A 518 -40.48 -21.00 -3.42
C ARG A 518 -39.57 -20.17 -4.33
N LEU A 519 -40.11 -19.12 -4.92
CA LEU A 519 -39.34 -18.13 -5.67
C LEU A 519 -38.62 -17.21 -4.70
N ARG A 520 -37.33 -16.99 -4.91
CA ARG A 520 -36.53 -16.07 -4.09
C ARG A 520 -36.67 -14.65 -4.59
N VAL A 521 -37.24 -13.79 -3.75
CA VAL A 521 -37.43 -12.37 -4.04
C VAL A 521 -36.58 -11.56 -3.05
N GLY A 522 -35.57 -10.87 -3.59
CA GLY A 522 -34.67 -10.00 -2.85
C GLY A 522 -35.09 -8.54 -2.94
N PHE A 523 -35.13 -7.82 -1.81
CA PHE A 523 -35.26 -6.36 -1.78
C PHE A 523 -33.93 -5.74 -1.39
N VAL A 524 -33.33 -4.92 -2.26
CA VAL A 524 -32.04 -4.26 -1.99
C VAL A 524 -32.27 -2.78 -1.74
N SER A 525 -31.98 -2.34 -0.51
CA SER A 525 -32.35 -0.99 -0.08
C SER A 525 -31.41 -0.43 0.98
N ARG A 526 -31.11 0.87 0.86
CA ARG A 526 -30.42 1.64 1.91
C ARG A 526 -31.41 2.16 2.95
N TYR A 527 -32.66 2.37 2.54
CA TYR A 527 -33.67 3.12 3.27
C TYR A 527 -34.76 2.24 3.91
N ILE A 528 -34.61 0.92 3.89
CA ILE A 528 -35.64 -0.06 4.32
C ILE A 528 -36.11 0.06 5.78
N PHE A 529 -35.38 0.73 6.68
CA PHE A 529 -35.71 0.77 8.11
C PHE A 529 -36.08 2.14 8.66
N ASN A 530 -35.62 3.25 8.08
CA ASN A 530 -35.84 4.58 8.69
C ASN A 530 -36.02 5.65 7.61
N SER A 531 -37.02 5.45 6.79
CA SER A 531 -37.42 6.37 5.73
C SER A 531 -38.89 6.16 5.37
N ALA A 532 -39.44 7.02 4.52
CA ALA A 532 -40.73 6.77 3.90
C ALA A 532 -40.77 5.40 3.20
N VAL A 533 -39.72 5.03 2.44
CA VAL A 533 -39.61 3.71 1.78
C VAL A 533 -39.75 2.58 2.81
N GLY A 534 -39.02 2.67 3.92
CA GLY A 534 -39.07 1.66 4.98
C GLY A 534 -40.46 1.48 5.58
N LEU A 535 -41.18 2.58 5.83
CA LEU A 535 -42.56 2.55 6.37
C LEU A 535 -43.55 1.84 5.44
N TYR A 536 -43.46 2.09 4.13
CA TYR A 536 -44.32 1.37 3.17
C TYR A 536 -43.91 -0.08 3.02
N MET A 537 -42.61 -0.36 2.98
CA MET A 537 -42.10 -1.72 2.83
C MET A 537 -42.39 -2.60 4.05
N SER A 538 -42.42 -2.04 5.27
CA SER A 538 -42.80 -2.77 6.49
C SER A 538 -44.26 -3.23 6.49
N GLU A 539 -45.15 -2.52 5.80
CA GLU A 539 -46.56 -2.94 5.64
C GLU A 539 -46.72 -3.92 4.46
N LEU A 540 -45.93 -3.75 3.41
CA LEU A 540 -46.08 -4.49 2.15
C LEU A 540 -45.42 -5.88 2.16
N ILE A 541 -44.20 -6.00 2.69
CA ILE A 541 -43.48 -7.28 2.76
C ILE A 541 -44.27 -8.39 3.50
N PRO A 542 -44.98 -8.11 4.62
CA PRO A 542 -45.83 -9.11 5.27
C PRO A 542 -46.93 -9.68 4.37
N MET A 543 -47.41 -8.93 3.37
CA MET A 543 -48.51 -9.34 2.50
C MET A 543 -48.12 -10.38 1.45
N PHE A 544 -46.81 -10.64 1.25
CA PHE A 544 -46.34 -11.64 0.29
C PHE A 544 -46.71 -13.06 0.74
N ASN A 545 -47.25 -13.86 -0.19
CA ASN A 545 -47.59 -15.26 0.06
C ASN A 545 -46.32 -16.09 0.32
N ARG A 546 -46.12 -16.48 1.59
CA ARG A 546 -44.94 -17.21 2.04
C ARG A 546 -44.86 -18.65 1.52
N GLU A 547 -45.97 -19.27 1.14
CA GLU A 547 -45.92 -20.60 0.51
C GLU A 547 -45.34 -20.54 -0.91
N LYS A 548 -45.43 -19.38 -1.57
CA LYS A 548 -44.94 -19.17 -2.95
C LYS A 548 -43.60 -18.46 -3.03
N TYR A 549 -43.32 -17.55 -2.09
CA TYR A 549 -42.16 -16.66 -2.15
C TYR A 549 -41.31 -16.75 -0.88
N GLU A 550 -40.01 -16.91 -1.05
CA GLU A 550 -38.98 -16.73 -0.02
C GLU A 550 -38.49 -15.28 -0.12
N ILE A 551 -38.69 -14.49 0.94
CA ILE A 551 -38.42 -13.04 0.91
C ILE A 551 -37.14 -12.74 1.69
N ILE A 552 -36.15 -12.18 0.97
CA ILE A 552 -34.86 -11.76 1.52
C ILE A 552 -34.75 -10.25 1.42
N VAL A 553 -34.31 -9.60 2.49
CA VAL A 553 -34.03 -8.15 2.50
C VAL A 553 -32.53 -7.92 2.64
N PHE A 554 -31.95 -7.21 1.69
CA PHE A 554 -30.56 -6.80 1.67
C PHE A 554 -30.47 -5.32 2.09
N ALA A 555 -29.99 -5.08 3.31
CA ALA A 555 -29.97 -3.75 3.90
C ALA A 555 -28.55 -3.16 3.95
N ILE A 556 -28.31 -2.06 3.24
CA ILE A 556 -26.98 -1.45 3.14
C ILE A 556 -26.66 -0.55 4.35
N SER A 557 -25.45 -0.70 4.91
CA SER A 557 -24.83 0.17 5.92
C SER A 557 -25.60 0.30 7.24
N GLN A 558 -26.00 -0.82 7.84
CA GLN A 558 -26.84 -0.81 9.04
C GLN A 558 -26.10 -1.28 10.32
N SER A 559 -26.37 -0.56 11.41
CA SER A 559 -26.03 -0.93 12.79
C SER A 559 -27.20 -1.73 13.40
N LYS A 560 -26.90 -2.77 14.19
CA LYS A 560 -27.89 -3.62 14.89
C LYS A 560 -28.75 -2.86 15.94
N SER A 561 -28.50 -1.58 16.20
CA SER A 561 -29.06 -0.85 17.34
C SER A 561 -30.41 -0.13 17.10
N MET A 562 -31.12 -0.38 15.99
CA MET A 562 -32.31 0.40 15.64
C MET A 562 -33.64 -0.29 15.96
N LYS A 563 -34.58 0.45 16.56
CA LYS A 563 -35.90 -0.01 17.06
C LYS A 563 -36.79 -0.62 15.96
N VAL A 564 -36.66 -0.18 14.71
CA VAL A 564 -37.41 -0.68 13.53
C VAL A 564 -36.91 -2.05 13.05
N VAL A 565 -35.66 -2.42 13.37
CA VAL A 565 -35.12 -3.75 13.03
C VAL A 565 -35.96 -4.86 13.67
N LYS A 566 -36.43 -4.68 14.91
CA LYS A 566 -37.29 -5.66 15.59
C LYS A 566 -38.65 -5.84 14.91
N GLU A 567 -39.20 -4.79 14.32
CA GLU A 567 -40.49 -4.83 13.62
C GLU A 567 -40.33 -5.49 12.25
N VAL A 568 -39.22 -5.24 11.54
CA VAL A 568 -38.94 -5.86 10.24
C VAL A 568 -38.41 -7.30 10.35
N GLU A 569 -37.63 -7.64 11.39
CA GLU A 569 -37.23 -9.02 11.72
C GLU A 569 -38.44 -9.90 12.03
N ALA A 570 -39.53 -9.34 12.57
CA ALA A 570 -40.76 -10.08 12.85
C ALA A 570 -41.57 -10.44 11.59
N ILE A 571 -41.30 -9.76 10.46
CA ILE A 571 -42.10 -9.86 9.23
C ILE A 571 -41.30 -10.28 8.00
N THR A 572 -39.98 -10.34 8.06
CA THR A 572 -39.11 -10.83 6.98
C THR A 572 -38.57 -12.20 7.34
N GLU A 573 -38.30 -13.02 6.33
CA GLU A 573 -37.78 -14.37 6.58
C GLU A 573 -36.27 -14.36 6.80
N THR A 574 -35.58 -13.44 6.13
CA THR A 574 -34.16 -13.21 6.30
C THR A 574 -33.79 -11.77 5.97
N ILE A 575 -32.97 -11.16 6.83
CA ILE A 575 -32.34 -9.87 6.60
C ILE A 575 -30.83 -10.09 6.49
N VAL A 576 -30.24 -9.62 5.41
CA VAL A 576 -28.80 -9.64 5.15
C VAL A 576 -28.29 -8.20 5.25
N ALA A 577 -27.47 -7.93 6.26
CA ALA A 577 -26.80 -6.65 6.39
C ALA A 577 -25.61 -6.58 5.44
N LEU A 578 -25.61 -5.60 4.54
CA LEU A 578 -24.55 -5.39 3.56
C LEU A 578 -23.67 -4.19 3.95
N PRO A 579 -22.34 -4.27 3.74
CA PRO A 579 -21.48 -3.11 3.87
C PRO A 579 -21.76 -2.09 2.75
N LYS A 580 -21.20 -0.88 2.88
CA LYS A 580 -21.22 0.11 1.78
C LYS A 580 -20.33 -0.28 0.60
N ASP A 581 -19.40 -1.20 0.81
CA ASP A 581 -18.51 -1.70 -0.22
C ASP A 581 -19.32 -2.45 -1.29
N VAL A 582 -19.41 -1.85 -2.49
CA VAL A 582 -20.16 -2.36 -3.64
C VAL A 582 -19.70 -3.76 -4.04
N ARG A 583 -18.40 -4.08 -3.95
CA ARG A 583 -17.85 -5.39 -4.32
C ARG A 583 -18.36 -6.46 -3.36
N ILE A 584 -18.18 -6.24 -2.06
CA ILE A 584 -18.63 -7.20 -1.03
C ILE A 584 -20.15 -7.34 -1.08
N ALA A 585 -20.88 -6.23 -1.24
CA ALA A 585 -22.34 -6.25 -1.35
C ALA A 585 -22.82 -7.12 -2.53
N ARG A 586 -22.19 -6.98 -3.71
CA ARG A 586 -22.51 -7.79 -4.90
C ARG A 586 -22.18 -9.27 -4.71
N GLU A 587 -21.01 -9.58 -4.15
CA GLU A 587 -20.59 -10.95 -3.85
C GLU A 587 -21.57 -11.64 -2.90
N GLU A 588 -21.96 -10.95 -1.82
CA GLU A 588 -22.93 -11.46 -0.86
C GLU A 588 -24.28 -11.71 -1.54
N ILE A 589 -24.86 -10.75 -2.26
CA ILE A 589 -26.15 -10.93 -2.96
C ILE A 589 -26.09 -12.11 -3.95
N ARG A 590 -24.98 -12.26 -4.70
CA ARG A 590 -24.81 -13.38 -5.66
C ARG A 590 -24.86 -14.74 -4.97
N ALA A 591 -24.30 -14.86 -3.77
CA ALA A 591 -24.28 -16.12 -3.02
C ALA A 591 -25.70 -16.65 -2.73
N TRP A 592 -26.69 -15.77 -2.67
CA TRP A 592 -28.08 -16.14 -2.42
C TRP A 592 -28.83 -16.70 -3.64
N ASN A 593 -28.28 -16.56 -4.86
CA ASN A 593 -28.88 -17.05 -6.10
C ASN A 593 -30.37 -16.65 -6.25
N MET A 594 -30.60 -15.34 -6.27
CA MET A 594 -31.94 -14.74 -6.34
C MET A 594 -32.64 -15.00 -7.68
N ASP A 595 -33.95 -15.29 -7.64
CA ASP A 595 -34.76 -15.36 -8.88
C ASP A 595 -35.17 -13.95 -9.32
N VAL A 596 -35.58 -13.10 -8.38
CA VAL A 596 -35.99 -11.72 -8.61
C VAL A 596 -35.29 -10.82 -7.60
N ILE A 597 -34.73 -9.70 -8.06
CA ILE A 597 -34.28 -8.61 -7.20
C ILE A 597 -35.09 -7.35 -7.51
N ILE A 598 -35.56 -6.68 -6.47
CA ILE A 598 -36.29 -5.42 -6.56
C ILE A 598 -35.49 -4.35 -5.82
N TYR A 599 -35.28 -3.22 -6.47
CA TYR A 599 -34.69 -2.01 -5.91
C TYR A 599 -35.80 -0.98 -5.69
N PRO A 600 -36.29 -0.79 -4.44
CA PRO A 600 -37.47 0.05 -4.23
C PRO A 600 -37.22 1.53 -4.54
N GLU A 601 -35.99 2.00 -4.44
CA GLU A 601 -35.61 3.42 -4.49
C GLU A 601 -34.40 3.73 -5.42
N LEU A 602 -34.24 2.96 -6.51
CA LEU A 602 -33.00 3.00 -7.29
C LEU A 602 -32.68 4.42 -7.81
N GLY A 603 -31.47 4.90 -7.53
CA GLY A 603 -31.01 6.24 -7.90
C GLY A 603 -30.97 7.26 -6.75
N MET A 604 -31.61 6.99 -5.61
CA MET A 604 -31.51 7.84 -4.41
C MET A 604 -30.24 7.60 -3.60
N ASP A 605 -29.74 6.37 -3.60
CA ASP A 605 -28.48 5.98 -2.95
C ASP A 605 -27.46 5.50 -3.99
N LYS A 606 -26.19 5.89 -3.78
CA LYS A 606 -25.10 5.55 -4.70
C LYS A 606 -24.78 4.07 -4.65
N THR A 607 -24.68 3.50 -3.45
CA THR A 607 -24.29 2.09 -3.31
C THR A 607 -25.33 1.20 -3.96
N THR A 608 -26.63 1.42 -3.75
CA THR A 608 -27.68 0.63 -4.44
C THR A 608 -27.62 0.81 -5.96
N TYR A 609 -27.41 2.04 -6.45
CA TYR A 609 -27.28 2.33 -7.88
C TYR A 609 -26.09 1.62 -8.53
N PHE A 610 -24.92 1.64 -7.89
CA PHE A 610 -23.75 0.94 -8.41
C PHE A 610 -23.86 -0.57 -8.24
N VAL A 611 -24.42 -1.09 -7.14
CA VAL A 611 -24.69 -2.52 -6.98
C VAL A 611 -25.57 -3.05 -8.11
N SER A 612 -26.59 -2.29 -8.54
CA SER A 612 -27.54 -2.71 -9.56
C SER A 612 -26.96 -2.82 -10.97
N LEU A 613 -25.83 -2.17 -11.27
CA LEU A 613 -25.14 -2.27 -12.57
C LEU A 613 -24.65 -3.70 -12.90
N ASP A 614 -24.61 -4.60 -11.91
CA ASP A 614 -24.38 -6.02 -12.13
C ASP A 614 -25.71 -6.78 -12.27
N ARG A 615 -25.71 -7.83 -13.09
CA ARG A 615 -26.82 -8.78 -13.13
C ARG A 615 -26.70 -9.76 -11.96
N LEU A 616 -27.45 -9.50 -10.89
CA LEU A 616 -27.44 -10.27 -9.63
C LEU A 616 -28.61 -11.26 -9.50
N ALA A 617 -29.62 -11.15 -10.35
CA ALA A 617 -30.76 -12.07 -10.44
C ALA A 617 -31.22 -12.29 -11.88
N LYS A 618 -32.08 -13.30 -12.09
CA LYS A 618 -32.69 -13.55 -13.40
C LYS A 618 -33.63 -12.43 -13.84
N VAL A 619 -34.30 -11.79 -12.88
CA VAL A 619 -35.11 -10.60 -13.11
C VAL A 619 -34.67 -9.52 -12.12
N GLN A 620 -34.41 -8.32 -12.63
CA GLN A 620 -34.15 -7.14 -11.80
C GLN A 620 -35.16 -6.05 -12.12
N ALA A 621 -35.74 -5.45 -11.08
CA ALA A 621 -36.77 -4.45 -11.24
C ALA A 621 -36.55 -3.25 -10.32
N VAL A 622 -36.98 -2.09 -10.78
CA VAL A 622 -37.04 -0.84 -10.02
C VAL A 622 -38.46 -0.60 -9.58
N TRP A 623 -38.65 0.06 -8.44
CA TRP A 623 -39.98 0.40 -7.93
C TRP A 623 -40.13 1.89 -7.59
N TRP A 624 -41.29 2.22 -7.00
CA TRP A 624 -41.88 3.55 -6.88
C TRP A 624 -41.08 4.57 -6.05
N GLY A 625 -40.11 4.13 -5.24
CA GLY A 625 -39.43 4.98 -4.27
C GLY A 625 -38.65 6.13 -4.91
N ASN A 626 -38.18 5.93 -6.14
CA ASN A 626 -37.72 7.02 -7.00
C ASN A 626 -38.60 7.06 -8.25
N ALA A 627 -39.42 8.10 -8.39
CA ALA A 627 -40.43 8.23 -9.45
C ALA A 627 -39.84 8.67 -10.80
N ASP A 628 -38.81 7.96 -11.27
CA ASP A 628 -38.16 8.21 -12.55
C ASP A 628 -37.43 6.94 -13.04
N THR A 629 -37.12 6.91 -14.33
CA THR A 629 -36.31 5.86 -14.95
C THR A 629 -34.94 5.73 -14.29
N SER A 630 -34.46 4.50 -14.06
CA SER A 630 -33.12 4.33 -13.50
C SER A 630 -32.02 4.59 -14.54
N GLY A 631 -32.29 4.28 -15.81
CA GLY A 631 -31.29 4.28 -16.88
C GLY A 631 -30.24 3.18 -16.77
N VAL A 632 -30.40 2.26 -15.82
CA VAL A 632 -29.43 1.20 -15.54
C VAL A 632 -29.61 0.05 -16.55
N PRO A 633 -28.58 -0.31 -17.33
CA PRO A 633 -28.72 -1.29 -18.43
C PRO A 633 -29.15 -2.71 -18.02
N THR A 634 -28.99 -3.07 -16.76
CA THR A 634 -29.29 -4.41 -16.21
C THR A 634 -30.67 -4.54 -15.60
N MET A 635 -31.46 -3.46 -15.55
CA MET A 635 -32.84 -3.47 -15.06
C MET A 635 -33.80 -3.91 -16.17
N ASP A 636 -34.66 -4.87 -15.85
CA ASP A 636 -35.65 -5.39 -16.80
C ASP A 636 -36.97 -4.60 -16.73
N TYR A 637 -37.44 -4.32 -15.51
CA TYR A 637 -38.77 -3.76 -15.28
C TYR A 637 -38.77 -2.52 -14.39
N TYR A 638 -39.65 -1.58 -14.72
CA TYR A 638 -40.11 -0.54 -13.79
C TYR A 638 -41.51 -0.92 -13.31
N LEU A 639 -41.64 -1.19 -12.02
CA LEU A 639 -42.89 -1.61 -11.40
C LEU A 639 -43.73 -0.39 -11.04
N THR A 640 -44.96 -0.30 -11.55
CA THR A 640 -45.88 0.82 -11.31
C THR A 640 -47.34 0.33 -11.24
N SER A 641 -48.30 1.25 -11.22
CA SER A 641 -49.75 0.95 -11.13
C SER A 641 -50.49 1.23 -12.43
N GLU A 642 -51.76 0.84 -12.50
CA GLU A 642 -52.67 1.20 -13.59
C GLU A 642 -52.94 2.72 -13.71
N HIS A 643 -52.50 3.52 -12.74
CA HIS A 643 -52.60 4.98 -12.77
C HIS A 643 -51.45 5.66 -13.52
N GLU A 644 -50.43 4.91 -13.92
CA GLU A 644 -49.34 5.44 -14.74
C GLU A 644 -49.85 5.83 -16.14
N HIS A 645 -49.33 6.93 -16.69
CA HIS A 645 -49.79 7.46 -17.97
C HIS A 645 -49.61 6.44 -19.12
N GLU A 646 -50.54 6.41 -20.09
CA GLU A 646 -50.55 5.44 -21.20
C GLU A 646 -49.26 5.48 -22.06
N ASN A 647 -48.64 6.67 -22.16
CA ASN A 647 -47.37 6.87 -22.87
C ASN A 647 -46.11 6.59 -22.02
N SER A 648 -46.24 6.02 -20.83
CA SER A 648 -45.12 5.80 -19.90
C SER A 648 -43.94 5.05 -20.50
N ASN A 649 -44.19 4.07 -21.39
CA ASN A 649 -43.12 3.31 -22.05
C ASN A 649 -42.09 4.16 -22.81
N SER A 650 -42.41 5.41 -23.20
CA SER A 650 -41.42 6.29 -23.84
C SER A 650 -40.54 7.04 -22.83
N HIS A 651 -40.88 7.02 -21.54
CA HIS A 651 -40.17 7.70 -20.45
C HIS A 651 -39.26 6.78 -19.62
N TYR A 652 -39.45 5.46 -19.72
CA TYR A 652 -38.64 4.49 -18.97
C TYR A 652 -37.64 3.76 -19.88
N SER A 653 -36.46 3.49 -19.34
CA SER A 653 -35.46 2.64 -20.00
C SER A 653 -35.82 1.16 -19.88
N GLU A 654 -36.46 0.81 -18.77
CA GLU A 654 -37.00 -0.48 -18.39
C GLU A 654 -38.37 -0.72 -19.03
N ALA A 655 -38.80 -1.98 -19.10
CA ALA A 655 -40.17 -2.30 -19.49
C ALA A 655 -41.13 -1.95 -18.34
N VAL A 656 -42.16 -1.15 -18.61
CA VAL A 656 -43.13 -0.76 -17.58
C VAL A 656 -44.04 -1.95 -17.26
N TYR A 657 -44.07 -2.35 -16.00
CA TYR A 657 -44.98 -3.38 -15.49
C TYR A 657 -46.01 -2.74 -14.57
N GLN A 658 -47.26 -2.66 -15.03
CA GLN A 658 -48.38 -2.13 -14.27
C GLN A 658 -49.04 -3.26 -13.46
N PHE A 659 -49.09 -3.11 -12.14
CA PHE A 659 -49.99 -3.91 -11.31
C PHE A 659 -51.45 -3.57 -11.66
N ARG A 660 -52.35 -4.54 -11.47
CA ARG A 660 -53.79 -4.41 -11.69
C ARG A 660 -54.55 -4.76 -10.42
#